data_AF-A0A1M3CV54-F1
#
_entry.id   AF-A0A1M3CV54-F1
#
_cell.length_a   1.000
_cell.length_b   1.000
_cell.length_c   1.000
_cell.angle_alpha   90.00
_cell.angle_beta   90.00
_cell.angle_gamma   90.00
#
_symmetry.space_group_name_H-M   'P 1'
#
loop_
_entity.id
_entity.type
_entity.pdbx_description
1 polymer ?
#
loop_
_entity_poly.entity_id
_entity_poly.type
_entity_poly.pdbx_seq_one_letter_code
_entity_poly.pdbx_strand_id
1 'polypeptide(L)'
;MIESSFIQSNCEKWSQTDPQKAVLLPYVDCSSLQFCQTDQGERNLCFENHGHTEFFHSPLGALEEAHHWFKNLALHQIPLIYVYGVGLGYYYQAAKAWLREDPSHRLVFIEDNLAVIHRLFETEVGKELLHDPQVQLHYFEDMEKSQELFQRLYWNFFLTPLLVSGLHLYTHLKKTTYADLQHKIHYDASLKNSLLIEYLEYGVGFFKNFYPNLLHLEGAYLGDSLFGKFKNVPAIICGAGPSLEKNLHLLEPLKNKALIFAGGSALNALNLKNIQPHFGAAIDPNPPQYERLSTNTAFEVPFFYRNRLYHSALKTIHGPRLYITGSGGYDISSFFEERLDIQGELLEEGHNVVNFCLEVAHALGCNPILFVGMDLAYTGEKAYASGVVNDKENSMDAHLVSLKSQKDLDTLLRPGIDGKPVCTQWKWIAEAEWIGDFAKMHPEIHLVNATEGGLGFPGIVNQALKTVIEQYLIKDFDLSGLIHSEILSAALTQVKTQDIRSLMHQLLESLKRCIEDLTILMEETQVIQRRIQADHIVPFPLQTGKASLFENDLAEEPGYRYLLHIFNEAYTHVLNRELHALRMDPHCATEEEQALGKLHLLIKRFSFLQAVAAVNIELIQKNLEMDISPVPIFDKPGQVEHIEERKDSCLNGDSIYRSHKQILSKFHYEKGLLEGVGETFYPTGQRHSVQQFNENLWEGDQHFYYPNGVHKSHLVYKKGQLIKASLFNPDTTLKKTYEL
;
A
#
# COMPACT_ATOMS: atom_id res chain seq x y z
N MET A 1 6.66 -45.85 29.10
CA MET A 1 7.97 -45.23 29.44
C MET A 1 8.69 -44.68 28.21
N ILE A 2 8.74 -45.38 27.06
CA ILE A 2 9.41 -44.88 25.84
C ILE A 2 8.68 -43.65 25.24
N GLU A 3 7.35 -43.70 25.13
CA GLU A 3 6.53 -42.61 24.56
C GLU A 3 6.61 -41.30 25.38
N SER A 4 6.70 -41.38 26.71
CA SER A 4 6.87 -40.18 27.55
C SER A 4 8.28 -39.55 27.44
N SER A 5 9.27 -40.26 26.90
CA SER A 5 10.61 -39.71 26.65
C SER A 5 10.69 -38.95 25.33
N PHE A 6 9.92 -39.36 24.32
CA PHE A 6 9.88 -38.67 23.02
C PHE A 6 9.20 -37.31 23.13
N ILE A 7 8.06 -37.24 23.82
CA ILE A 7 7.32 -35.97 23.94
C ILE A 7 8.16 -34.88 24.61
N GLN A 8 8.87 -35.21 25.70
CA GLN A 8 9.71 -34.24 26.39
C GLN A 8 10.87 -33.76 25.50
N SER A 9 11.60 -34.68 24.87
CA SER A 9 12.71 -34.34 23.97
C SER A 9 12.26 -33.53 22.75
N ASN A 10 11.09 -33.84 22.20
CA ASN A 10 10.52 -33.13 21.06
C ASN A 10 9.99 -31.74 21.45
N CYS A 11 9.36 -31.58 22.62
CA CYS A 11 9.00 -30.28 23.18
C CYS A 11 10.23 -29.39 23.42
N GLU A 12 11.30 -29.94 24.00
CA GLU A 12 12.55 -29.22 24.21
C GLU A 12 13.13 -28.72 22.87
N LYS A 13 13.13 -29.56 21.84
CA LYS A 13 13.61 -29.16 20.50
C LYS A 13 12.71 -28.09 19.87
N TRP A 14 11.39 -28.27 19.92
CA TRP A 14 10.43 -27.32 19.33
C TRP A 14 10.35 -25.99 20.06
N SER A 15 10.74 -25.93 21.34
CA SER A 15 10.82 -24.67 22.10
C SER A 15 11.80 -23.65 21.50
N GLN A 16 12.74 -24.10 20.66
CA GLN A 16 13.65 -23.23 19.91
C GLN A 16 12.92 -22.40 18.84
N THR A 17 11.78 -22.89 18.33
CA THR A 17 10.96 -22.24 17.30
C THR A 17 9.66 -21.67 17.85
N ASP A 18 9.03 -22.36 18.81
CA ASP A 18 7.77 -21.94 19.43
C ASP A 18 7.78 -22.19 20.96
N PRO A 19 8.45 -21.32 21.73
CA PRO A 19 8.69 -21.56 23.16
C PRO A 19 7.39 -21.57 23.98
N GLN A 20 6.45 -20.68 23.67
CA GLN A 20 5.19 -20.59 24.43
C GLN A 20 4.32 -21.82 24.21
N LYS A 21 4.15 -22.27 22.96
CA LYS A 21 3.32 -23.43 22.66
C LYS A 21 3.98 -24.74 23.09
N ALA A 22 5.31 -24.85 23.03
CA ALA A 22 6.04 -26.02 23.52
C ALA A 22 5.81 -26.28 25.02
N VAL A 23 5.71 -25.23 25.84
CA VAL A 23 5.41 -25.35 27.29
C VAL A 23 3.97 -25.82 27.53
N LEU A 24 3.03 -25.38 26.70
CA LEU A 24 1.62 -25.75 26.80
C LEU A 24 1.33 -27.16 26.29
N LEU A 25 2.13 -27.64 25.33
CA LEU A 25 1.84 -28.86 24.58
C LEU A 25 1.53 -30.07 25.48
N PRO A 26 2.30 -30.39 26.55
CA PRO A 26 2.01 -31.55 27.41
C PRO A 26 0.66 -31.51 28.16
N TYR A 27 0.00 -30.35 28.18
CA TYR A 27 -1.28 -30.13 28.86
C TYR A 27 -2.47 -30.07 27.90
N VAL A 28 -2.23 -30.23 26.59
CA VAL A 28 -3.27 -30.17 25.56
C VAL A 28 -4.16 -31.41 25.63
N ASP A 29 -5.47 -31.19 25.68
CA ASP A 29 -6.44 -32.28 25.63
C ASP A 29 -6.43 -32.95 24.25
N CYS A 30 -6.09 -34.23 24.24
CA CYS A 30 -6.00 -35.05 23.05
C CYS A 30 -7.07 -36.16 23.02
N SER A 31 -8.10 -36.10 23.87
CA SER A 31 -9.09 -37.17 24.01
C SER A 31 -9.94 -37.38 22.75
N SER A 32 -10.11 -36.33 21.94
CA SER A 32 -10.84 -36.37 20.68
C SER A 32 -10.06 -36.99 19.52
N LEU A 33 -8.74 -37.19 19.66
CA LEU A 33 -7.87 -37.77 18.65
C LEU A 33 -7.35 -39.13 19.09
N GLN A 34 -7.68 -40.17 18.32
CA GLN A 34 -7.30 -41.55 18.59
C GLN A 34 -6.30 -42.05 17.56
N PHE A 35 -5.30 -42.80 18.02
CA PHE A 35 -4.45 -43.57 17.11
C PHE A 35 -5.25 -44.74 16.53
N CYS A 36 -5.14 -44.91 15.22
CA CYS A 36 -5.65 -46.06 14.48
C CYS A 36 -4.56 -46.61 13.56
N GLN A 37 -4.89 -47.63 12.76
CA GLN A 37 -3.98 -48.21 11.77
C GLN A 37 -4.60 -48.15 10.37
N THR A 38 -3.74 -48.01 9.36
CA THR A 38 -4.11 -48.23 7.96
C THR A 38 -4.21 -49.72 7.65
N ASP A 39 -4.80 -50.09 6.52
CA ASP A 39 -4.86 -51.47 6.01
C ASP A 39 -3.45 -52.05 5.77
N GLN A 40 -2.44 -51.20 5.59
CA GLN A 40 -1.02 -51.56 5.45
C GLN A 40 -0.29 -51.63 6.81
N GLY A 41 -0.98 -51.41 7.92
CA GLY A 41 -0.44 -51.49 9.28
C GLY A 41 0.32 -50.25 9.75
N GLU A 42 0.23 -49.14 9.02
CA GLU A 42 0.86 -47.87 9.39
C GLU A 42 0.03 -47.15 10.45
N ARG A 43 0.66 -46.33 11.30
CA ARG A 43 -0.08 -45.53 12.29
C ARG A 43 -0.86 -44.40 11.60
N ASN A 44 -2.06 -44.12 12.09
CA ASN A 44 -2.88 -43.00 11.62
C ASN A 44 -3.59 -42.34 12.80
N LEU A 45 -4.19 -41.18 12.57
CA LEU A 45 -5.06 -40.49 13.54
C LEU A 45 -6.47 -40.41 13.00
N CYS A 46 -7.45 -40.61 13.88
CA CYS A 46 -8.85 -40.39 13.56
C CYS A 46 -9.56 -39.59 14.65
N PHE A 47 -10.69 -38.99 14.28
CA PHE A 47 -11.59 -38.27 15.18
C PHE A 47 -13.03 -38.34 14.66
N GLU A 48 -13.98 -38.08 15.55
CA GLU A 48 -15.38 -38.00 15.20
C GLU A 48 -15.76 -36.59 14.73
N ASN A 49 -16.37 -36.51 13.56
CA ASN A 49 -16.84 -35.29 12.94
C ASN A 49 -18.26 -35.47 12.40
N HIS A 50 -19.24 -34.78 12.98
CA HIS A 50 -20.65 -34.84 12.54
C HIS A 50 -21.22 -36.29 12.46
N GLY A 51 -20.75 -37.19 13.34
CA GLY A 51 -21.17 -38.59 13.39
C GLY A 51 -20.45 -39.53 12.41
N HIS A 52 -19.41 -39.03 11.74
CA HIS A 52 -18.52 -39.81 10.88
C HIS A 52 -17.09 -39.79 11.44
N THR A 53 -16.43 -40.93 11.40
CA THR A 53 -15.00 -41.02 11.72
C THR A 53 -14.18 -40.50 10.54
N GLU A 54 -13.44 -39.42 10.76
CA GLU A 54 -12.50 -38.85 9.79
C GLU A 54 -11.08 -39.29 10.10
N PHE A 55 -10.25 -39.39 9.07
CA PHE A 55 -8.86 -39.85 9.18
C PHE A 55 -7.90 -38.78 8.66
N PHE A 56 -6.79 -38.58 9.36
CA PHE A 56 -5.77 -37.61 8.95
C PHE A 56 -5.00 -38.01 7.70
N HIS A 57 -4.86 -39.31 7.48
CA HIS A 57 -4.29 -39.92 6.28
C HIS A 57 -5.23 -41.02 5.77
N SER A 58 -5.04 -41.46 4.54
CA SER A 58 -5.82 -42.50 3.87
C SER A 58 -5.81 -43.79 4.70
N PRO A 59 -6.99 -44.36 5.03
CA PRO A 59 -7.07 -45.66 5.69
C PRO A 59 -6.41 -46.79 4.87
N LEU A 60 -6.31 -46.65 3.55
CA LEU A 60 -5.68 -47.64 2.68
C LEU A 60 -4.14 -47.63 2.77
N GLY A 61 -3.53 -46.50 3.13
CA GLY A 61 -2.08 -46.31 3.17
C GLY A 61 -1.70 -44.84 3.25
N ALA A 62 -1.11 -44.43 4.37
CA ALA A 62 -0.70 -43.06 4.66
C ALA A 62 0.53 -42.64 3.87
N LEU A 63 1.52 -43.54 3.73
CA LEU A 63 2.72 -43.24 2.93
C LEU A 63 2.41 -43.22 1.43
N GLU A 64 1.49 -44.06 0.96
CA GLU A 64 1.03 -44.06 -0.43
C GLU A 64 0.33 -42.74 -0.80
N GLU A 65 -0.57 -42.26 0.08
CA GLU A 65 -1.18 -40.93 -0.07
C GLU A 65 -0.10 -39.83 -0.15
N ALA A 66 0.84 -39.82 0.79
CA ALA A 66 1.89 -38.80 0.83
C ALA A 66 2.79 -38.83 -0.42
N HIS A 67 3.16 -40.00 -0.93
CA HIS A 67 3.91 -40.12 -2.18
C HIS A 67 3.10 -39.65 -3.39
N HIS A 68 1.80 -39.97 -3.43
CA HIS A 68 0.91 -39.50 -4.48
C HIS A 68 0.78 -37.98 -4.46
N TRP A 69 0.57 -37.40 -3.28
CA TRP A 69 0.58 -35.95 -3.06
C TRP A 69 1.86 -35.32 -3.61
N PHE A 70 3.03 -35.79 -3.14
CA PHE A 70 4.32 -35.20 -3.49
C PHE A 70 4.60 -35.26 -5.00
N LYS A 71 4.30 -36.40 -5.63
CA LYS A 71 4.48 -36.60 -7.08
C LYS A 71 3.65 -35.65 -7.94
N ASN A 72 2.50 -35.20 -7.43
CA ASN A 72 1.61 -34.30 -8.15
C ASN A 72 1.94 -32.81 -7.94
N LEU A 73 2.93 -32.48 -7.10
CA LEU A 73 3.37 -31.10 -6.91
C LEU A 73 4.19 -30.60 -8.11
N ALA A 74 3.90 -29.38 -8.56
CA ALA A 74 4.65 -28.72 -9.61
C ALA A 74 5.91 -28.03 -9.05
N LEU A 75 6.96 -28.83 -8.77
CA LEU A 75 8.16 -28.38 -8.04
C LEU A 75 9.27 -27.76 -8.91
N HIS A 76 9.04 -27.55 -10.20
CA HIS A 76 10.06 -26.94 -11.06
C HIS A 76 10.42 -25.53 -10.58
N GLN A 77 11.67 -25.34 -10.15
CA GLN A 77 12.20 -24.09 -9.59
C GLN A 77 11.48 -23.62 -8.31
N ILE A 78 10.91 -24.55 -7.54
CA ILE A 78 10.26 -24.25 -6.25
C ILE A 78 11.10 -24.86 -5.13
N PRO A 79 11.93 -24.07 -4.43
CA PRO A 79 12.71 -24.55 -3.29
C PRO A 79 11.95 -24.52 -1.95
N LEU A 80 10.77 -23.89 -1.86
CA LEU A 80 10.02 -23.78 -0.61
C LEU A 80 8.60 -24.33 -0.74
N ILE A 81 8.24 -25.24 0.15
CA ILE A 81 6.88 -25.78 0.26
C ILE A 81 6.33 -25.45 1.64
N TYR A 82 5.22 -24.74 1.70
CA TYR A 82 4.37 -24.64 2.88
C TYR A 82 3.29 -25.73 2.83
N VAL A 83 3.07 -26.43 3.94
CA VAL A 83 2.04 -27.47 4.06
C VAL A 83 1.12 -27.15 5.23
N TYR A 84 -0.18 -26.99 4.94
CA TYR A 84 -1.21 -26.87 5.95
C TYR A 84 -1.55 -28.23 6.56
N GLY A 85 -1.23 -28.40 7.82
CA GLY A 85 -1.38 -29.63 8.59
C GLY A 85 -0.14 -30.52 8.54
N VAL A 86 0.23 -31.09 9.68
CA VAL A 86 1.40 -32.00 9.79
C VAL A 86 1.00 -33.47 9.93
N GLY A 87 -0.16 -33.75 10.54
CA GLY A 87 -0.63 -35.11 10.79
C GLY A 87 0.41 -35.91 11.58
N LEU A 88 0.78 -37.10 11.10
CA LEU A 88 1.85 -37.92 11.67
C LEU A 88 3.17 -37.84 10.88
N GLY A 89 3.34 -36.82 10.03
CA GLY A 89 4.61 -36.54 9.34
C GLY A 89 4.86 -37.36 8.07
N TYR A 90 3.86 -38.06 7.51
CA TYR A 90 4.03 -38.82 6.27
C TYR A 90 4.42 -37.95 5.06
N TYR A 91 3.92 -36.72 5.00
CA TYR A 91 4.25 -35.78 3.92
C TYR A 91 5.73 -35.33 4.00
N TYR A 92 6.29 -35.24 5.21
CA TYR A 92 7.74 -35.08 5.38
C TYR A 92 8.50 -36.28 4.82
N GLN A 93 8.07 -37.51 5.14
CA GLN A 93 8.72 -38.72 4.64
C GLN A 93 8.74 -38.78 3.10
N ALA A 94 7.64 -38.42 2.45
CA ALA A 94 7.55 -38.36 0.99
C ALA A 94 8.47 -37.28 0.38
N ALA A 95 8.66 -36.15 1.06
CA ALA A 95 9.50 -35.04 0.60
C ALA A 95 11.00 -35.22 0.91
N LYS A 96 11.40 -36.20 1.74
CA LYS A 96 12.80 -36.39 2.19
C LYS A 96 13.81 -36.48 1.04
N ALA A 97 13.47 -37.18 -0.04
CA ALA A 97 14.37 -37.34 -1.18
C ALA A 97 14.65 -35.97 -1.83
N TRP A 98 13.59 -35.21 -2.10
CA TRP A 98 13.68 -33.86 -2.65
C TRP A 98 14.44 -32.91 -1.72
N LEU A 99 14.20 -32.93 -0.41
CA LEU A 99 14.96 -32.11 0.54
C LEU A 99 16.47 -32.35 0.41
N ARG A 100 16.89 -33.62 0.27
CA ARG A 100 18.31 -33.99 0.15
C ARG A 100 18.93 -33.69 -1.22
N GLU A 101 18.12 -33.46 -2.25
CA GLU A 101 18.63 -33.12 -3.59
C GLU A 101 19.29 -31.73 -3.61
N ASP A 102 18.80 -30.78 -2.82
CA ASP A 102 19.34 -29.42 -2.77
C ASP A 102 19.28 -28.87 -1.32
N PRO A 103 20.41 -28.45 -0.73
CA PRO A 103 20.46 -27.85 0.60
C PRO A 103 19.63 -26.57 0.77
N SER A 104 19.19 -25.93 -0.31
CA SER A 104 18.29 -24.78 -0.30
C SER A 104 16.81 -25.15 -0.17
N HIS A 105 16.45 -26.41 -0.42
CA HIS A 105 15.07 -26.87 -0.29
C HIS A 105 14.57 -26.76 1.15
N ARG A 106 13.34 -26.33 1.33
CA ARG A 106 12.71 -26.07 2.63
C ARG A 106 11.27 -26.58 2.64
N LEU A 107 10.89 -27.23 3.73
CA LEU A 107 9.54 -27.70 3.99
C LEU A 107 9.02 -27.10 5.29
N VAL A 108 7.92 -26.38 5.24
CA VAL A 108 7.37 -25.67 6.40
C VAL A 108 5.94 -26.13 6.66
N PHE A 109 5.73 -26.81 7.78
CA PHE A 109 4.41 -27.19 8.24
C PHE A 109 3.80 -26.09 9.08
N ILE A 110 2.52 -25.80 8.81
CA ILE A 110 1.70 -24.85 9.55
C ILE A 110 0.47 -25.63 10.05
N GLU A 111 0.30 -25.73 11.36
CA GLU A 111 -0.74 -26.56 11.99
C GLU A 111 -1.59 -25.72 12.95
N ASP A 112 -2.93 -25.83 12.84
CA ASP A 112 -3.88 -25.08 13.68
C ASP A 112 -4.43 -25.91 14.85
N ASN A 113 -4.06 -27.18 14.95
CA ASN A 113 -4.47 -28.07 16.02
C ASN A 113 -3.29 -28.57 16.86
N LEU A 114 -3.12 -28.00 18.06
CA LEU A 114 -2.07 -28.42 19.00
C LEU A 114 -2.15 -29.91 19.37
N ALA A 115 -3.34 -30.51 19.39
CA ALA A 115 -3.48 -31.92 19.72
C ALA A 115 -2.88 -32.82 18.63
N VAL A 116 -2.85 -32.38 17.36
CA VAL A 116 -2.17 -33.08 16.27
C VAL A 116 -0.65 -33.01 16.44
N ILE A 117 -0.12 -31.83 16.81
CA ILE A 117 1.31 -31.66 17.12
C ILE A 117 1.70 -32.55 18.30
N HIS A 118 0.88 -32.60 19.35
CA HIS A 118 1.10 -33.49 20.50
C HIS A 118 1.19 -34.95 20.04
N ARG A 119 0.22 -35.43 19.24
CA ARG A 119 0.22 -36.81 18.72
C ARG A 119 1.43 -37.12 17.84
N LEU A 120 1.89 -36.16 17.03
CA LEU A 120 3.13 -36.30 16.26
C LEU A 120 4.35 -36.49 17.17
N PHE A 121 4.44 -35.73 18.27
CA PHE A 121 5.60 -35.74 19.18
C PHE A 121 5.72 -37.05 19.98
N GLU A 122 4.67 -37.86 20.03
CA GLU A 122 4.69 -39.23 20.55
C GLU A 122 5.33 -40.23 19.58
N THR A 123 5.70 -39.82 18.36
CA THR A 123 6.22 -40.68 17.30
C THR A 123 7.70 -40.45 17.00
N GLU A 124 8.36 -41.48 16.46
CA GLU A 124 9.73 -41.38 15.96
C GLU A 124 9.85 -40.43 14.75
N VAL A 125 8.83 -40.40 13.89
CA VAL A 125 8.77 -39.48 12.74
C VAL A 125 8.76 -38.02 13.20
N GLY A 126 8.04 -37.71 14.29
CA GLY A 126 8.05 -36.38 14.89
C GLY A 126 9.45 -35.96 15.35
N LYS A 127 10.21 -36.90 15.94
CA LYS A 127 11.61 -36.65 16.32
C LYS A 127 12.48 -36.39 15.09
N GLU A 128 12.40 -37.23 14.06
CA GLU A 128 13.17 -37.04 12.83
C GLU A 128 12.89 -35.68 12.17
N LEU A 129 11.60 -35.33 12.03
CA LEU A 129 11.14 -34.09 11.42
C LEU A 129 11.71 -32.86 12.13
N LEU A 130 11.65 -32.82 13.47
CA LEU A 130 12.14 -31.68 14.27
C LEU A 130 13.67 -31.53 14.27
N HIS A 131 14.41 -32.59 13.94
CA HIS A 131 15.87 -32.57 13.87
C HIS A 131 16.39 -32.33 12.46
N ASP A 132 15.52 -32.29 11.45
CA ASP A 132 15.89 -32.00 10.07
C ASP A 132 16.07 -30.48 9.88
N PRO A 133 17.28 -29.99 9.51
CA PRO A 133 17.55 -28.56 9.37
C PRO A 133 16.79 -27.90 8.21
N GLN A 134 16.24 -28.69 7.27
CA GLN A 134 15.47 -28.19 6.14
C GLN A 134 13.96 -28.12 6.43
N VAL A 135 13.52 -28.54 7.62
CA VAL A 135 12.10 -28.61 8.00
C VAL A 135 11.78 -27.69 9.17
N GLN A 136 10.63 -27.02 9.10
CA GLN A 136 10.10 -26.22 10.22
C GLN A 136 8.65 -26.61 10.49
N LEU A 137 8.24 -26.56 11.76
CA LEU A 137 6.85 -26.77 12.20
C LEU A 137 6.43 -25.57 13.05
N HIS A 138 5.33 -24.91 12.65
CA HIS A 138 4.78 -23.76 13.35
C HIS A 138 3.31 -23.98 13.69
N TYR A 139 2.91 -23.56 14.88
CA TYR A 139 1.51 -23.49 15.27
C TYR A 139 0.95 -22.12 14.92
N PHE A 140 -0.27 -22.05 14.40
CA PHE A 140 -1.02 -20.81 14.25
C PHE A 140 -2.44 -20.98 14.81
N GLU A 141 -2.99 -19.92 15.40
CA GLU A 141 -4.33 -19.98 15.99
C GLU A 141 -5.40 -19.61 14.96
N ASP A 142 -5.25 -18.42 14.38
CA ASP A 142 -6.04 -17.91 13.28
C ASP A 142 -5.22 -16.87 12.49
N MET A 143 -5.77 -16.36 11.38
CA MET A 143 -5.07 -15.40 10.52
C MET A 143 -4.80 -14.05 11.21
N GLU A 144 -5.66 -13.62 12.12
CA GLU A 144 -5.61 -12.30 12.77
C GLU A 144 -4.59 -12.30 13.92
N LYS A 145 -4.60 -13.32 14.77
CA LYS A 145 -3.70 -13.44 15.93
C LYS A 145 -2.29 -13.87 15.57
N SER A 146 -2.09 -14.46 14.39
CA SER A 146 -0.81 -15.05 13.98
C SER A 146 0.00 -14.16 13.01
N GLN A 147 -0.26 -12.85 12.97
CA GLN A 147 0.44 -11.93 12.05
C GLN A 147 1.96 -11.92 12.25
N GLU A 148 2.45 -11.95 13.50
CA GLU A 148 3.89 -12.01 13.79
C GLU A 148 4.54 -13.28 13.23
N LEU A 149 3.86 -14.42 13.31
CA LEU A 149 4.32 -15.66 12.70
C LEU A 149 4.46 -15.49 11.18
N PHE A 150 3.45 -14.96 10.49
CA PHE A 150 3.52 -14.76 9.05
C PHE A 150 4.60 -13.75 8.63
N GLN A 151 4.84 -12.71 9.43
CA GLN A 151 5.96 -11.80 9.21
C GLN A 151 7.31 -12.53 9.33
N ARG A 152 7.50 -13.35 10.37
CA ARG A 152 8.71 -14.15 10.57
C ARG A 152 8.92 -15.17 9.44
N LEU A 153 7.86 -15.87 9.03
CA LEU A 153 7.92 -16.83 7.92
C LEU A 153 8.33 -16.14 6.62
N TYR A 154 7.76 -14.96 6.32
CA TYR A 154 8.20 -14.18 5.17
C TYR A 154 9.70 -13.85 5.23
N TRP A 155 10.19 -13.28 6.34
CA TRP A 155 11.59 -12.87 6.46
C TRP A 155 12.59 -14.03 6.47
N ASN A 156 12.17 -15.23 6.90
CA ASN A 156 13.00 -16.42 6.78
C ASN A 156 13.23 -16.84 5.33
N PHE A 157 12.28 -16.52 4.43
CA PHE A 157 12.25 -17.02 3.06
C PHE A 157 11.95 -15.93 2.01
N PHE A 158 12.32 -14.69 2.26
CA PHE A 158 12.05 -13.58 1.33
C PHE A 158 12.64 -13.88 -0.06
N LEU A 159 11.96 -13.42 -1.11
CA LEU A 159 12.32 -13.63 -2.52
C LEU A 159 12.48 -15.10 -2.95
N THR A 160 12.01 -16.05 -2.12
CA THR A 160 12.10 -17.49 -2.43
C THR A 160 10.83 -17.93 -3.15
N PRO A 161 10.91 -18.51 -4.36
CA PRO A 161 9.75 -19.10 -5.02
C PRO A 161 9.12 -20.17 -4.14
N LEU A 162 7.81 -20.10 -3.95
CA LEU A 162 7.10 -20.93 -2.98
C LEU A 162 5.88 -21.62 -3.59
N LEU A 163 5.53 -22.75 -2.99
CA LEU A 163 4.26 -23.45 -3.18
C LEU A 163 3.58 -23.59 -1.82
N VAL A 164 2.26 -23.36 -1.77
CA VAL A 164 1.44 -23.72 -0.61
C VAL A 164 0.60 -24.94 -0.97
N SER A 165 0.60 -25.93 -0.10
CA SER A 165 -0.19 -27.15 -0.18
C SER A 165 -0.78 -27.49 1.20
N GLY A 166 -1.49 -28.60 1.33
CA GLY A 166 -2.05 -29.05 2.60
C GLY A 166 -2.29 -30.54 2.60
N LEU A 167 -2.50 -31.11 3.79
CA LEU A 167 -2.97 -32.48 3.94
C LEU A 167 -4.29 -32.66 3.21
N HIS A 168 -4.48 -33.81 2.57
CA HIS A 168 -5.71 -34.14 1.86
C HIS A 168 -6.96 -33.83 2.70
N LEU A 169 -7.00 -34.35 3.94
CA LEU A 169 -8.08 -34.05 4.89
C LEU A 169 -8.33 -32.54 5.04
N TYR A 170 -7.28 -31.75 5.26
CA TYR A 170 -7.40 -30.32 5.55
C TYR A 170 -7.87 -29.53 4.33
N THR A 171 -7.41 -29.90 3.13
CA THR A 171 -7.87 -29.24 1.88
C THR A 171 -9.36 -29.45 1.62
N HIS A 172 -9.95 -30.54 2.14
CA HIS A 172 -11.38 -30.85 2.01
C HIS A 172 -12.20 -30.32 3.18
N LEU A 173 -11.82 -30.67 4.42
CA LEU A 173 -12.58 -30.35 5.61
C LEU A 173 -12.45 -28.88 6.03
N LYS A 174 -11.27 -28.29 5.81
CA LYS A 174 -10.95 -26.89 6.17
C LYS A 174 -10.67 -26.04 4.93
N LYS A 175 -11.46 -26.26 3.88
CA LYS A 175 -11.27 -25.63 2.55
C LYS A 175 -11.12 -24.11 2.61
N THR A 176 -11.92 -23.41 3.41
CA THR A 176 -11.86 -21.95 3.55
C THR A 176 -10.54 -21.52 4.18
N THR A 177 -10.17 -22.10 5.32
CA THR A 177 -8.90 -21.80 6.01
C THR A 177 -7.69 -22.11 5.14
N TYR A 178 -7.72 -23.22 4.40
CA TYR A 178 -6.67 -23.57 3.45
C TYR A 178 -6.50 -22.51 2.36
N ALA A 179 -7.61 -22.08 1.74
CA ALA A 179 -7.59 -21.01 0.76
C ALA A 179 -7.03 -19.71 1.38
N ASP A 180 -7.51 -19.30 2.56
CA ASP A 180 -7.08 -18.09 3.24
C ASP A 180 -5.58 -18.11 3.55
N LEU A 181 -5.05 -19.25 4.02
CA LEU A 181 -3.63 -19.43 4.28
C LEU A 181 -2.81 -19.31 3.00
N GLN A 182 -3.25 -19.98 1.93
CA GLN A 182 -2.59 -19.94 0.63
C GLN A 182 -2.54 -18.49 0.11
N HIS A 183 -3.66 -17.76 0.14
CA HIS A 183 -3.70 -16.37 -0.30
C HIS A 183 -2.88 -15.45 0.59
N LYS A 184 -2.94 -15.58 1.92
CA LYS A 184 -2.15 -14.79 2.86
C LYS A 184 -0.65 -14.92 2.60
N ILE A 185 -0.14 -16.14 2.51
CA ILE A 185 1.30 -16.40 2.31
C ILE A 185 1.76 -15.82 0.98
N HIS A 186 1.01 -16.05 -0.10
CA HIS A 186 1.37 -15.55 -1.42
C HIS A 186 1.24 -14.03 -1.54
N TYR A 187 0.19 -13.44 -0.95
CA TYR A 187 0.00 -11.99 -0.95
C TYR A 187 1.09 -11.28 -0.15
N ASP A 188 1.36 -11.74 1.07
CA ASP A 188 2.45 -11.21 1.88
C ASP A 188 3.78 -11.31 1.14
N ALA A 189 4.05 -12.46 0.51
CA ALA A 189 5.24 -12.64 -0.29
C ALA A 189 5.28 -11.65 -1.46
N SER A 190 4.19 -11.51 -2.23
CA SER A 190 4.14 -10.59 -3.38
C SER A 190 4.34 -9.13 -2.95
N LEU A 191 3.59 -8.65 -1.95
CA LEU A 191 3.63 -7.27 -1.46
C LEU A 191 5.01 -6.92 -0.89
N LYS A 192 5.50 -7.74 0.04
CA LYS A 192 6.78 -7.48 0.71
C LYS A 192 7.97 -7.70 -0.22
N ASN A 193 7.91 -8.67 -1.14
CA ASN A 193 8.93 -8.83 -2.17
C ASN A 193 8.99 -7.60 -3.09
N SER A 194 7.85 -7.04 -3.49
CA SER A 194 7.83 -5.83 -4.31
C SER A 194 8.58 -4.68 -3.62
N LEU A 195 8.32 -4.47 -2.33
CA LEU A 195 9.01 -3.44 -1.55
C LEU A 195 10.51 -3.76 -1.37
N LEU A 196 10.85 -5.01 -1.03
CA LEU A 196 12.25 -5.41 -0.85
C LEU A 196 13.06 -5.30 -2.15
N ILE A 197 12.48 -5.69 -3.30
CA ILE A 197 13.10 -5.51 -4.61
C ILE A 197 13.37 -4.04 -4.87
N GLU A 198 12.42 -3.16 -4.57
CA GLU A 198 12.62 -1.71 -4.74
C GLU A 198 13.85 -1.21 -3.97
N TYR A 199 14.04 -1.67 -2.71
CA TYR A 199 15.25 -1.34 -1.94
C TYR A 199 16.53 -1.97 -2.51
N LEU A 200 16.47 -3.24 -2.93
CA LEU A 200 17.62 -3.93 -3.53
C LEU A 200 18.02 -3.35 -4.88
N GLU A 201 17.08 -2.72 -5.59
CA GLU A 201 17.29 -1.93 -6.79
C GLU A 201 17.51 -0.44 -6.47
N TYR A 202 18.02 -0.14 -5.27
CA TYR A 202 18.47 1.18 -4.85
C TYR A 202 17.40 2.28 -4.84
N GLY A 203 16.12 1.90 -4.82
CA GLY A 203 14.98 2.82 -4.83
C GLY A 203 14.81 3.59 -6.14
N VAL A 204 15.43 3.15 -7.24
CA VAL A 204 15.41 3.88 -8.52
C VAL A 204 13.99 4.21 -8.97
N GLY A 205 13.05 3.26 -8.79
CA GLY A 205 11.63 3.42 -9.11
C GLY A 205 10.96 4.59 -8.39
N PHE A 206 11.35 4.84 -7.14
CA PHE A 206 10.87 5.95 -6.32
C PHE A 206 11.59 7.26 -6.66
N PHE A 207 12.93 7.25 -6.60
CA PHE A 207 13.73 8.48 -6.71
C PHE A 207 13.68 9.14 -8.10
N LYS A 208 13.45 8.36 -9.17
CA LYS A 208 13.23 8.89 -10.52
C LYS A 208 11.97 9.77 -10.62
N ASN A 209 11.00 9.58 -9.72
CA ASN A 209 9.79 10.40 -9.62
C ASN A 209 9.97 11.50 -8.56
N PHE A 210 10.51 11.13 -7.41
CA PHE A 210 10.63 12.01 -6.25
C PHE A 210 11.39 13.32 -6.54
N TYR A 211 12.62 13.23 -7.04
CA TYR A 211 13.45 14.42 -7.29
C TYR A 211 12.84 15.42 -8.29
N PRO A 212 12.36 15.00 -9.49
CA PRO A 212 11.73 15.97 -10.40
C PRO A 212 10.38 16.48 -9.88
N ASN A 213 9.65 15.71 -9.07
CA ASN A 213 8.39 16.16 -8.47
C ASN A 213 8.58 17.20 -7.38
N LEU A 214 9.65 17.12 -6.58
CA LEU A 214 10.00 18.16 -5.61
C LEU A 214 10.08 19.53 -6.26
N LEU A 215 10.68 19.61 -7.46
CA LEU A 215 10.82 20.87 -8.17
C LEU A 215 9.47 21.48 -8.65
N HIS A 216 8.36 20.74 -8.53
CA HIS A 216 7.00 21.23 -8.77
C HIS A 216 6.26 21.70 -7.51
N LEU A 217 6.93 21.73 -6.34
CA LEU A 217 6.34 22.28 -5.11
C LEU A 217 6.18 23.81 -5.16
N GLU A 218 7.01 24.52 -5.95
CA GLU A 218 6.78 25.95 -6.19
C GLU A 218 5.46 26.16 -6.94
N GLY A 219 4.53 26.89 -6.32
CA GLY A 219 3.17 27.08 -6.83
C GLY A 219 2.20 25.94 -6.53
N ALA A 220 2.63 24.90 -5.79
CA ALA A 220 1.74 23.91 -5.20
C ALA A 220 1.10 24.44 -3.90
N TYR A 221 0.18 23.66 -3.36
CA TYR A 221 -0.53 23.94 -2.12
C TYR A 221 -0.29 22.80 -1.13
N LEU A 222 -0.17 23.12 0.15
CA LEU A 222 0.01 22.13 1.20
C LEU A 222 -1.35 21.54 1.59
N GLY A 223 -1.61 20.31 1.17
CA GLY A 223 -2.84 19.58 1.49
C GLY A 223 -3.06 19.40 2.99
N ASP A 224 -1.99 19.23 3.78
CA ASP A 224 -2.05 19.14 5.24
C ASP A 224 -2.67 20.38 5.88
N SER A 225 -2.52 21.56 5.28
CA SER A 225 -3.14 22.80 5.79
C SER A 225 -4.66 22.81 5.70
N LEU A 226 -5.26 21.90 4.92
CA LEU A 226 -6.70 21.73 4.82
C LEU A 226 -7.26 20.80 5.93
N PHE A 227 -6.40 20.17 6.73
CA PHE A 227 -6.85 19.28 7.80
C PHE A 227 -7.74 20.02 8.80
N GLY A 228 -8.85 19.39 9.16
CA GLY A 228 -9.92 19.95 10.01
C GLY A 228 -10.76 21.08 9.39
N LYS A 229 -10.49 21.53 8.16
CA LYS A 229 -11.20 22.67 7.54
C LYS A 229 -12.60 22.33 7.02
N PHE A 230 -12.91 21.05 6.91
CA PHE A 230 -14.19 20.53 6.42
C PHE A 230 -14.94 19.77 7.53
N LYS A 231 -14.79 20.24 8.78
CA LYS A 231 -15.38 19.61 9.95
C LYS A 231 -16.91 19.45 9.80
N ASN A 232 -17.38 18.21 9.91
CA ASN A 232 -18.79 17.81 9.76
C ASN A 232 -19.39 18.12 8.37
N VAL A 233 -18.55 18.29 7.35
CA VAL A 233 -18.99 18.21 5.96
C VAL A 233 -19.01 16.74 5.56
N PRO A 234 -20.12 16.21 5.03
CA PRO A 234 -20.13 14.84 4.55
C PRO A 234 -19.14 14.64 3.38
N ALA A 235 -18.54 13.46 3.27
CA ALA A 235 -17.71 13.10 2.12
C ALA A 235 -18.24 11.85 1.44
N ILE A 236 -18.11 11.79 0.12
CA ILE A 236 -18.42 10.63 -0.73
C ILE A 236 -17.14 10.24 -1.43
N ILE A 237 -16.65 9.04 -1.16
CA ILE A 237 -15.49 8.45 -1.81
C ILE A 237 -16.00 7.51 -2.90
N CYS A 238 -15.71 7.88 -4.15
CA CYS A 238 -16.10 7.09 -5.31
C CYS A 238 -15.01 6.09 -5.67
N GLY A 239 -15.38 4.81 -5.74
CA GLY A 239 -14.61 3.76 -6.39
C GLY A 239 -14.89 3.69 -7.89
N ALA A 240 -14.24 2.74 -8.57
CA ALA A 240 -14.42 2.48 -10.00
C ALA A 240 -15.20 1.19 -10.28
N GLY A 241 -15.84 0.61 -9.27
CA GLY A 241 -16.55 -0.67 -9.36
C GLY A 241 -17.83 -0.56 -10.21
N PRO A 242 -18.30 -1.68 -10.80
CA PRO A 242 -19.47 -1.68 -11.68
C PRO A 242 -20.74 -1.11 -11.05
N SER A 243 -20.94 -1.26 -9.73
CA SER A 243 -22.12 -0.73 -9.06
C SER A 243 -22.21 0.80 -9.05
N LEU A 244 -21.12 1.53 -9.33
CA LEU A 244 -21.14 2.98 -9.47
C LEU A 244 -22.18 3.43 -10.51
N GLU A 245 -22.36 2.66 -11.60
CA GLU A 245 -23.27 3.02 -12.69
C GLU A 245 -24.71 3.26 -12.22
N LYS A 246 -25.14 2.56 -11.17
CA LYS A 246 -26.48 2.70 -10.57
C LYS A 246 -26.67 4.07 -9.93
N ASN A 247 -25.59 4.68 -9.46
CA ASN A 247 -25.60 5.82 -8.55
C ASN A 247 -25.17 7.15 -9.18
N LEU A 248 -24.57 7.12 -10.38
CA LEU A 248 -24.06 8.33 -11.05
C LEU A 248 -25.06 9.49 -11.10
N HIS A 249 -26.32 9.20 -11.45
CA HIS A 249 -27.38 10.20 -11.56
C HIS A 249 -27.73 10.88 -10.22
N LEU A 250 -27.34 10.30 -9.10
CA LEU A 250 -27.54 10.85 -7.76
C LEU A 250 -26.39 11.73 -7.30
N LEU A 251 -25.19 11.66 -7.90
CA LEU A 251 -23.99 12.32 -7.38
C LEU A 251 -23.95 13.83 -7.68
N GLU A 252 -24.30 14.25 -8.89
CA GLU A 252 -24.21 15.66 -9.29
C GLU A 252 -25.06 16.59 -8.39
N PRO A 253 -26.31 16.26 -8.02
CA PRO A 253 -27.09 17.07 -7.08
C PRO A 253 -26.51 17.17 -5.67
N LEU A 254 -25.55 16.29 -5.30
CA LEU A 254 -24.93 16.27 -3.98
C LEU A 254 -23.73 17.19 -3.86
N LYS A 255 -23.35 17.90 -4.93
CA LYS A 255 -22.14 18.74 -4.90
C LYS A 255 -22.19 19.91 -3.92
N ASN A 256 -23.38 20.32 -3.48
CA ASN A 256 -23.52 21.30 -2.39
C ASN A 256 -23.80 20.64 -1.04
N LYS A 257 -23.80 19.31 -0.94
CA LYS A 257 -24.18 18.56 0.27
C LYS A 257 -23.04 17.70 0.82
N ALA A 258 -22.14 17.26 -0.05
CA ALA A 258 -21.00 16.43 0.31
C ALA A 258 -19.80 16.73 -0.59
N LEU A 259 -18.60 16.65 -0.03
CA LEU A 259 -17.38 16.58 -0.81
C LEU A 259 -17.35 15.26 -1.57
N ILE A 260 -16.89 15.27 -2.82
CA ILE A 260 -16.84 14.08 -3.67
C ILE A 260 -15.38 13.86 -4.04
N PHE A 261 -14.87 12.68 -3.72
CA PHE A 261 -13.49 12.26 -3.96
C PHE A 261 -13.46 11.18 -5.04
N ALA A 262 -12.52 11.28 -5.98
CA ALA A 262 -12.30 10.22 -6.96
C ALA A 262 -10.81 10.12 -7.35
N GLY A 263 -10.23 8.93 -7.15
CA GLY A 263 -8.86 8.64 -7.56
C GLY A 263 -8.79 7.92 -8.91
N GLY A 264 -7.79 8.23 -9.74
CA GLY A 264 -7.44 7.49 -10.95
C GLY A 264 -8.63 6.99 -11.79
N SER A 265 -8.91 5.68 -11.70
CA SER A 265 -10.00 5.03 -12.45
C SER A 265 -11.40 5.55 -12.10
N ALA A 266 -11.66 5.88 -10.82
CA ALA A 266 -12.96 6.40 -10.39
C ALA A 266 -13.24 7.77 -11.01
N LEU A 267 -12.19 8.59 -11.12
CA LEU A 267 -12.27 9.90 -11.77
C LEU A 267 -12.68 9.77 -13.24
N ASN A 268 -12.13 8.79 -13.96
CA ASN A 268 -12.51 8.51 -15.34
C ASN A 268 -13.96 8.02 -15.46
N ALA A 269 -14.43 7.18 -14.52
CA ALA A 269 -15.82 6.74 -14.49
C ALA A 269 -16.81 7.90 -14.30
N LEU A 270 -16.48 8.87 -13.44
CA LEU A 270 -17.30 10.07 -13.23
C LEU A 270 -17.27 10.99 -14.46
N ASN A 271 -16.09 11.23 -15.04
CA ASN A 271 -15.90 12.09 -16.21
C ASN A 271 -16.68 11.62 -17.43
N LEU A 272 -16.74 10.32 -17.70
CA LEU A 272 -17.55 9.73 -18.79
C LEU A 272 -19.04 10.09 -18.70
N LYS A 273 -19.47 10.52 -17.52
CA LYS A 273 -20.86 10.88 -17.21
C LYS A 273 -20.99 12.35 -16.88
N ASN A 274 -19.93 13.12 -17.15
CA ASN A 274 -19.82 14.56 -16.94
C ASN A 274 -20.02 14.98 -15.48
N ILE A 275 -19.68 14.10 -14.55
CA ILE A 275 -19.71 14.39 -13.10
C ILE A 275 -18.31 14.80 -12.70
N GLN A 276 -18.18 15.98 -12.11
CA GLN A 276 -16.91 16.46 -11.61
C GLN A 276 -16.83 16.31 -10.08
N PRO A 277 -15.86 15.56 -9.55
CA PRO A 277 -15.62 15.51 -8.12
C PRO A 277 -15.04 16.83 -7.61
N HIS A 278 -15.10 17.01 -6.30
CA HIS A 278 -14.45 18.14 -5.61
C HIS A 278 -12.96 17.95 -5.48
N PHE A 279 -12.52 16.71 -5.27
CA PHE A 279 -11.12 16.36 -5.09
C PHE A 279 -10.75 15.12 -5.92
N GLY A 280 -9.61 15.21 -6.58
CA GLY A 280 -8.92 14.06 -7.15
C GLY A 280 -7.77 13.60 -6.25
N ALA A 281 -7.30 12.37 -6.44
CA ALA A 281 -6.10 11.87 -5.76
C ALA A 281 -5.27 10.91 -6.64
N ALA A 282 -3.95 10.93 -6.47
CA ALA A 282 -3.04 9.95 -7.06
C ALA A 282 -1.71 9.85 -6.30
N ILE A 283 -1.30 8.62 -6.04
CA ILE A 283 -0.05 8.28 -5.33
C ILE A 283 0.83 7.26 -6.07
N ASP A 284 0.29 6.60 -7.11
CA ASP A 284 0.97 5.52 -7.81
C ASP A 284 2.25 5.97 -8.56
N PRO A 285 3.40 5.31 -8.35
CA PRO A 285 4.67 5.67 -9.00
C PRO A 285 4.79 5.16 -10.45
N ASN A 286 3.80 4.42 -10.95
CA ASN A 286 3.93 3.57 -12.14
C ASN A 286 3.42 4.23 -13.43
N PRO A 287 4.00 3.90 -14.60
CA PRO A 287 3.62 4.47 -15.90
C PRO A 287 2.13 4.44 -16.26
N PRO A 288 1.33 3.39 -15.94
CA PRO A 288 -0.10 3.37 -16.24
C PRO A 288 -0.89 4.54 -15.65
N GLN A 289 -0.36 5.19 -14.60
CA GLN A 289 -0.99 6.36 -14.00
C GLN A 289 -1.05 7.55 -14.97
N TYR A 290 -0.11 7.65 -15.92
CA TYR A 290 -0.14 8.67 -16.96
C TYR A 290 -1.38 8.53 -17.84
N GLU A 291 -1.69 7.31 -18.29
CA GLU A 291 -2.87 7.07 -19.14
C GLU A 291 -4.15 7.41 -18.39
N ARG A 292 -4.25 7.01 -17.12
CA ARG A 292 -5.41 7.33 -16.27
C ARG A 292 -5.64 8.83 -16.08
N LEU A 293 -4.58 9.62 -15.88
CA LEU A 293 -4.72 11.07 -15.66
C LEU A 293 -4.72 11.90 -16.95
N SER A 294 -4.14 11.41 -18.05
CA SER A 294 -4.06 12.16 -19.31
C SER A 294 -5.38 12.19 -20.10
N THR A 295 -6.27 11.22 -19.84
CA THR A 295 -7.62 11.11 -20.44
C THR A 295 -8.70 11.80 -19.62
N ASN A 296 -8.36 12.28 -18.43
CA ASN A 296 -9.25 13.00 -17.52
C ASN A 296 -9.68 14.36 -18.10
N THR A 297 -10.97 14.70 -17.98
CA THR A 297 -11.57 15.97 -18.41
C THR A 297 -11.89 16.94 -17.26
N ALA A 298 -11.64 16.54 -16.03
CA ALA A 298 -11.74 17.36 -14.82
C ALA A 298 -10.49 18.25 -14.64
N PHE A 299 -10.27 19.16 -15.58
CA PHE A 299 -9.02 19.92 -15.70
C PHE A 299 -8.71 20.82 -14.48
N GLU A 300 -9.72 21.40 -13.83
CA GLU A 300 -9.51 22.36 -12.74
C GLU A 300 -9.77 21.75 -11.34
N VAL A 301 -9.96 20.44 -11.25
CA VAL A 301 -10.18 19.75 -9.97
C VAL A 301 -8.90 19.75 -9.13
N PRO A 302 -8.93 20.23 -7.86
CA PRO A 302 -7.83 20.10 -6.93
C PRO A 302 -7.44 18.65 -6.67
N PHE A 303 -6.14 18.39 -6.59
CA PHE A 303 -5.61 17.03 -6.67
C PHE A 303 -4.62 16.74 -5.55
N PHE A 304 -4.96 15.81 -4.66
CA PHE A 304 -4.07 15.31 -3.63
C PHE A 304 -3.01 14.36 -4.19
N TYR A 305 -1.75 14.59 -3.85
CA TYR A 305 -0.64 13.77 -4.30
C TYR A 305 0.52 13.76 -3.29
N ARG A 306 1.42 12.78 -3.46
CA ARG A 306 2.74 12.74 -2.83
C ARG A 306 3.84 12.72 -3.90
N ASN A 307 5.06 13.10 -3.55
CA ASN A 307 6.17 13.18 -4.50
C ASN A 307 6.59 11.82 -5.10
N ARG A 308 6.09 10.69 -4.58
CA ARG A 308 6.22 9.35 -5.18
C ARG A 308 5.48 9.21 -6.53
N LEU A 309 4.41 9.99 -6.75
CA LEU A 309 3.55 9.91 -7.94
C LEU A 309 4.38 9.90 -9.24
N TYR A 310 3.98 9.09 -10.22
CA TYR A 310 4.67 9.04 -11.51
C TYR A 310 4.83 10.45 -12.12
N HIS A 311 6.08 10.89 -12.33
CA HIS A 311 6.38 12.29 -12.65
C HIS A 311 5.65 12.80 -13.91
N SER A 312 5.55 11.97 -14.94
CA SER A 312 4.81 12.34 -16.16
C SER A 312 3.32 12.53 -15.90
N ALA A 313 2.73 11.78 -14.96
CA ALA A 313 1.33 11.91 -14.57
C ALA A 313 1.08 13.17 -13.72
N LEU A 314 2.01 13.56 -12.84
CA LEU A 314 1.91 14.83 -12.10
C LEU A 314 1.77 16.03 -13.05
N LYS A 315 2.51 16.02 -14.17
CA LYS A 315 2.47 17.10 -15.18
C LYS A 315 1.16 17.19 -15.97
N THR A 316 0.34 16.13 -15.96
CA THR A 316 -0.99 16.16 -16.58
C THR A 316 -2.05 16.77 -15.65
N ILE A 317 -1.74 16.97 -14.37
CA ILE A 317 -2.65 17.67 -13.44
C ILE A 317 -2.59 19.17 -13.73
N HIS A 318 -3.76 19.71 -14.11
CA HIS A 318 -3.97 21.12 -14.44
C HIS A 318 -4.53 21.93 -13.25
N GLY A 319 -5.35 21.31 -12.41
CA GLY A 319 -5.92 21.91 -11.21
C GLY A 319 -4.89 22.16 -10.11
N PRO A 320 -5.30 22.75 -8.98
CA PRO A 320 -4.45 22.93 -7.80
C PRO A 320 -3.81 21.61 -7.36
N ARG A 321 -2.48 21.59 -7.24
CA ARG A 321 -1.73 20.42 -6.76
C ARG A 321 -1.62 20.50 -5.25
N LEU A 322 -2.30 19.61 -4.54
CA LEU A 322 -2.35 19.55 -3.08
C LEU A 322 -1.33 18.51 -2.61
N TYR A 323 -0.13 18.97 -2.27
CA TYR A 323 0.94 18.13 -1.74
C TYR A 323 0.60 17.69 -0.32
N ILE A 324 0.55 16.38 -0.09
CA ILE A 324 0.52 15.80 1.26
C ILE A 324 1.94 15.46 1.66
N THR A 325 2.35 15.85 2.86
CA THR A 325 3.69 15.55 3.37
C THR A 325 3.97 14.04 3.48
N GLY A 326 5.25 13.70 3.49
CA GLY A 326 5.73 12.32 3.57
C GLY A 326 5.84 11.60 2.22
N SER A 327 6.48 10.43 2.24
CA SER A 327 6.82 9.70 1.01
C SER A 327 6.75 8.17 1.05
N GLY A 328 5.89 7.59 1.89
CA GLY A 328 5.54 6.16 1.87
C GLY A 328 6.74 5.21 1.80
N GLY A 329 7.34 4.91 2.96
CA GLY A 329 8.50 4.01 3.07
C GLY A 329 9.87 4.66 2.89
N TYR A 330 9.97 5.98 2.73
CA TYR A 330 11.23 6.71 2.68
C TYR A 330 11.17 7.97 3.54
N ASP A 331 12.22 8.24 4.30
CA ASP A 331 12.34 9.40 5.20
C ASP A 331 12.91 10.65 4.50
N ILE A 332 13.26 10.52 3.23
CA ILE A 332 13.94 11.58 2.46
C ILE A 332 13.08 12.83 2.27
N SER A 333 11.75 12.70 2.29
CA SER A 333 10.83 13.85 2.28
C SER A 333 11.08 14.79 3.45
N SER A 334 11.32 14.25 4.65
CA SER A 334 11.55 15.04 5.87
C SER A 334 12.79 15.95 5.75
N PHE A 335 13.85 15.52 5.05
CA PHE A 335 15.02 16.38 4.80
C PHE A 335 14.63 17.69 4.11
N PHE A 336 13.76 17.62 3.11
CA PHE A 336 13.30 18.77 2.34
C PHE A 336 12.23 19.55 3.09
N GLU A 337 11.24 18.86 3.66
CA GLU A 337 10.10 19.48 4.36
C GLU A 337 10.58 20.32 5.56
N GLU A 338 11.46 19.77 6.40
CA GLU A 338 12.02 20.47 7.56
C GLU A 338 12.78 21.74 7.15
N ARG A 339 13.53 21.70 6.04
CA ARG A 339 14.38 22.82 5.59
C ARG A 339 13.63 23.85 4.76
N LEU A 340 12.47 23.49 4.22
CA LEU A 340 11.56 24.38 3.51
C LEU A 340 10.45 24.95 4.41
N ASP A 341 10.49 24.63 5.71
CA ASP A 341 9.44 24.97 6.69
C ASP A 341 8.05 24.53 6.22
N ILE A 342 7.97 23.28 5.74
CA ILE A 342 6.72 22.61 5.39
C ILE A 342 6.34 21.75 6.59
N GLN A 343 5.34 22.21 7.33
CA GLN A 343 4.81 21.51 8.50
C GLN A 343 3.62 20.64 8.06
N GLY A 344 3.65 19.36 8.34
CA GLY A 344 2.55 18.43 8.01
C GLY A 344 2.31 17.40 9.09
N GLU A 345 1.30 16.56 8.89
CA GLU A 345 0.92 15.50 9.82
C GLU A 345 1.10 14.14 9.16
N LEU A 346 1.45 13.12 9.96
CA LEU A 346 1.60 11.77 9.45
C LEU A 346 0.23 11.23 9.02
N LEU A 347 0.13 10.83 7.76
CA LEU A 347 -1.06 10.24 7.17
C LEU A 347 -0.69 8.89 6.52
N GLU A 348 -1.44 7.83 6.87
CA GLU A 348 -1.27 6.51 6.27
C GLU A 348 -1.84 6.49 4.84
N GLU A 349 -1.12 5.90 3.88
CA GLU A 349 -1.60 5.84 2.48
C GLU A 349 -2.61 4.72 2.25
N GLY A 350 -2.69 3.76 3.17
CA GLY A 350 -3.38 2.48 2.98
C GLY A 350 -2.81 1.67 1.81
N HIS A 351 -3.62 0.80 1.22
CA HIS A 351 -3.17 -0.09 0.14
C HIS A 351 -3.32 0.50 -1.28
N ASN A 352 -4.15 1.53 -1.44
CA ASN A 352 -4.42 2.14 -2.73
C ASN A 352 -4.99 3.57 -2.60
N VAL A 353 -5.28 4.19 -3.75
CA VAL A 353 -5.76 5.57 -3.83
C VAL A 353 -7.11 5.82 -3.14
N VAL A 354 -7.98 4.81 -2.98
CA VAL A 354 -9.24 4.95 -2.26
C VAL A 354 -9.00 5.01 -0.76
N ASN A 355 -8.12 4.14 -0.22
CA ASN A 355 -7.73 4.23 1.18
C ASN A 355 -7.07 5.59 1.48
N PHE A 356 -6.22 6.08 0.57
CA PHE A 356 -5.67 7.43 0.66
C PHE A 356 -6.76 8.53 0.64
N CYS A 357 -7.80 8.40 -0.19
CA CYS A 357 -8.95 9.33 -0.16
C CYS A 357 -9.72 9.27 1.17
N LEU A 358 -9.82 8.09 1.81
CA LEU A 358 -10.47 7.95 3.12
C LEU A 358 -9.69 8.68 4.20
N GLU A 359 -8.39 8.47 4.25
CA GLU A 359 -7.48 9.13 5.19
C GLU A 359 -7.49 10.64 5.00
N VAL A 360 -7.42 11.11 3.75
CA VAL A 360 -7.54 12.54 3.45
C VAL A 360 -8.91 13.07 3.89
N ALA A 361 -10.03 12.43 3.54
CA ALA A 361 -11.35 12.89 3.93
C ALA A 361 -11.51 12.95 5.47
N HIS A 362 -10.97 11.96 6.18
CA HIS A 362 -10.92 11.94 7.63
C HIS A 362 -10.08 13.10 8.19
N ALA A 363 -8.85 13.28 7.70
CA ALA A 363 -7.97 14.37 8.12
C ALA A 363 -8.57 15.76 7.84
N LEU A 364 -9.31 15.92 6.74
CA LEU A 364 -10.07 17.14 6.45
C LEU A 364 -11.20 17.42 7.47
N GLY A 365 -11.56 16.44 8.31
CA GLY A 365 -12.61 16.52 9.34
C GLY A 365 -14.00 16.10 8.83
N CYS A 366 -14.08 15.42 7.68
CA CYS A 366 -15.36 15.06 7.09
C CYS A 366 -16.12 14.05 7.94
N ASN A 367 -17.43 14.25 8.11
CA ASN A 367 -18.30 13.33 8.82
C ASN A 367 -19.77 13.56 8.40
N PRO A 368 -20.53 12.54 7.98
CA PRO A 368 -20.11 11.15 7.72
C PRO A 368 -19.23 11.00 6.47
N ILE A 369 -18.57 9.86 6.34
CA ILE A 369 -17.84 9.47 5.12
C ILE A 369 -18.53 8.26 4.49
N LEU A 370 -18.88 8.40 3.22
CA LEU A 370 -19.72 7.47 2.46
C LEU A 370 -18.91 6.85 1.33
N PHE A 371 -19.05 5.55 1.10
CA PHE A 371 -18.40 4.87 -0.04
C PHE A 371 -19.42 4.53 -1.13
N VAL A 372 -19.09 4.81 -2.39
CA VAL A 372 -19.96 4.49 -3.54
C VAL A 372 -19.13 3.85 -4.64
N GLY A 373 -19.61 2.75 -5.22
CA GLY A 373 -18.90 2.07 -6.33
C GLY A 373 -17.64 1.33 -5.89
N MET A 374 -17.59 0.88 -4.64
CA MET A 374 -16.49 0.12 -4.05
C MET A 374 -16.81 -1.38 -4.01
N ASP A 375 -17.01 -1.97 -5.19
CA ASP A 375 -17.49 -3.36 -5.29
C ASP A 375 -16.49 -4.37 -4.73
N LEU A 376 -15.18 -4.17 -4.93
CA LEU A 376 -14.13 -5.10 -4.44
C LEU A 376 -14.36 -6.55 -4.87
N ALA A 377 -14.97 -6.73 -6.04
CA ALA A 377 -15.39 -7.98 -6.62
C ALA A 377 -15.65 -7.82 -8.12
N TYR A 378 -15.74 -8.96 -8.82
CA TYR A 378 -16.20 -9.03 -10.20
C TYR A 378 -17.74 -8.94 -10.27
N THR A 379 -18.29 -7.76 -10.06
CA THR A 379 -19.75 -7.54 -10.11
C THR A 379 -20.26 -7.63 -11.54
N GLY A 380 -21.15 -8.59 -11.80
CA GLY A 380 -21.66 -8.84 -13.16
C GLY A 380 -20.56 -9.23 -14.14
N GLU A 381 -19.56 -9.99 -13.67
CA GLU A 381 -18.39 -10.46 -14.46
C GLU A 381 -17.44 -9.35 -14.94
N LYS A 382 -17.55 -8.14 -14.37
CA LYS A 382 -16.68 -6.99 -14.66
C LYS A 382 -15.91 -6.56 -13.42
N ALA A 383 -14.66 -6.14 -13.62
CA ALA A 383 -13.85 -5.58 -12.53
C ALA A 383 -14.11 -4.08 -12.30
N TYR A 384 -14.46 -3.34 -13.36
CA TYR A 384 -14.67 -1.90 -13.33
C TYR A 384 -15.96 -1.48 -14.06
N ALA A 385 -16.45 -0.29 -13.74
CA ALA A 385 -17.51 0.38 -14.49
C ALA A 385 -17.12 0.55 -15.98
N SER A 386 -18.13 0.62 -16.85
CA SER A 386 -17.91 0.66 -18.30
C SER A 386 -17.14 1.92 -18.70
N GLY A 387 -16.12 1.74 -19.56
CA GLY A 387 -15.28 2.83 -20.07
C GLY A 387 -14.05 3.20 -19.21
N VAL A 388 -13.84 2.55 -18.07
CA VAL A 388 -12.60 2.71 -17.26
C VAL A 388 -11.39 2.06 -17.94
N VAL A 389 -11.59 0.87 -18.51
CA VAL A 389 -10.64 0.13 -19.34
C VAL A 389 -11.39 -0.48 -20.52
N ASN A 390 -10.68 -1.00 -21.53
CA ASN A 390 -11.31 -1.64 -22.69
C ASN A 390 -12.18 -2.82 -22.24
N ASP A 391 -13.36 -3.02 -22.84
CA ASP A 391 -14.32 -4.08 -22.45
C ASP A 391 -13.71 -5.49 -22.49
N LYS A 392 -12.76 -5.73 -23.40
CA LYS A 392 -12.00 -6.99 -23.43
C LYS A 392 -11.20 -7.16 -22.13
N GLU A 393 -10.43 -6.15 -21.72
CA GLU A 393 -9.61 -6.15 -20.48
C GLU A 393 -10.46 -6.08 -19.20
N ASN A 394 -11.68 -5.57 -19.29
CA ASN A 394 -12.60 -5.43 -18.15
C ASN A 394 -13.33 -6.74 -17.78
N SER A 395 -13.33 -7.73 -18.69
CA SER A 395 -14.00 -9.01 -18.47
C SER A 395 -13.24 -9.90 -17.48
N MET A 396 -13.98 -10.63 -16.65
CA MET A 396 -13.41 -11.65 -15.77
C MET A 396 -12.52 -12.62 -16.56
N ASP A 397 -12.95 -13.07 -17.74
CA ASP A 397 -12.20 -13.99 -18.60
C ASP A 397 -10.87 -13.43 -19.09
N ALA A 398 -10.79 -12.17 -19.53
CA ALA A 398 -9.51 -11.60 -19.96
C ALA A 398 -8.55 -11.37 -18.79
N HIS A 399 -9.08 -11.00 -17.62
CA HIS A 399 -8.26 -10.87 -16.43
C HIS A 399 -7.72 -12.24 -16.01
N LEU A 400 -8.56 -13.29 -16.04
CA LEU A 400 -8.17 -14.69 -15.83
C LEU A 400 -7.16 -15.20 -16.88
N VAL A 401 -7.25 -14.78 -18.15
CA VAL A 401 -6.33 -15.17 -19.21
C VAL A 401 -4.97 -14.47 -19.09
N SER A 402 -4.92 -13.18 -18.71
CA SER A 402 -3.66 -12.46 -18.42
C SER A 402 -2.88 -13.08 -17.26
N LEU A 403 -3.58 -13.73 -16.34
CA LEU A 403 -3.03 -14.43 -15.18
C LEU A 403 -2.56 -15.86 -15.50
N LYS A 404 -2.82 -16.42 -16.68
CA LYS A 404 -2.14 -17.68 -17.07
C LYS A 404 -0.63 -17.48 -17.31
N SER A 405 -0.18 -16.25 -17.52
CA SER A 405 1.24 -15.88 -17.66
C SER A 405 1.91 -15.38 -16.37
N GLN A 406 1.15 -15.10 -15.31
CA GLN A 406 1.67 -14.73 -13.99
C GLN A 406 0.98 -15.62 -12.95
N LYS A 407 1.72 -16.49 -12.27
CA LYS A 407 1.23 -17.41 -11.22
C LYS A 407 0.64 -16.66 -9.99
N ASP A 408 -0.41 -15.86 -10.19
CA ASP A 408 -1.18 -15.21 -9.14
C ASP A 408 -2.55 -15.87 -9.04
N LEU A 409 -2.91 -16.11 -7.78
CA LEU A 409 -3.85 -17.09 -7.29
C LEU A 409 -5.32 -16.84 -7.66
N ASP A 410 -6.05 -17.96 -7.64
CA ASP A 410 -7.45 -18.13 -8.01
C ASP A 410 -8.39 -17.06 -7.47
N THR A 411 -9.36 -16.68 -8.30
CA THR A 411 -10.55 -15.94 -7.89
C THR A 411 -11.21 -16.62 -6.69
N LEU A 412 -11.45 -15.84 -5.63
CA LEU A 412 -12.09 -16.28 -4.40
C LEU A 412 -13.60 -16.10 -4.48
N LEU A 413 -14.37 -17.04 -3.91
CA LEU A 413 -15.79 -16.83 -3.66
C LEU A 413 -15.99 -16.34 -2.23
N ARG A 414 -16.76 -15.25 -2.09
CA ARG A 414 -17.16 -14.69 -0.81
C ARG A 414 -18.63 -14.27 -0.84
N PRO A 415 -19.35 -14.28 0.30
CA PRO A 415 -20.66 -13.65 0.37
C PRO A 415 -20.53 -12.15 0.08
N GLY A 416 -21.28 -11.65 -0.89
CA GLY A 416 -21.42 -10.23 -1.14
C GLY A 416 -22.43 -9.57 -0.19
N ILE A 417 -22.63 -8.27 -0.39
CA ILE A 417 -23.50 -7.44 0.46
C ILE A 417 -24.97 -7.90 0.51
N ASP A 418 -25.42 -8.66 -0.50
CA ASP A 418 -26.78 -9.23 -0.58
C ASP A 418 -26.84 -10.70 -0.12
N GLY A 419 -25.74 -11.21 0.45
CA GLY A 419 -25.57 -12.60 0.87
C GLY A 419 -25.30 -13.59 -0.27
N LYS A 420 -25.31 -13.15 -1.54
CA LYS A 420 -25.01 -14.04 -2.67
C LYS A 420 -23.50 -14.15 -2.88
N PRO A 421 -22.99 -15.29 -3.40
CA PRO A 421 -21.58 -15.42 -3.70
C PRO A 421 -21.12 -14.42 -4.78
N VAL A 422 -20.02 -13.74 -4.52
CA VAL A 422 -19.28 -12.89 -5.46
C VAL A 422 -17.86 -13.40 -5.64
N CYS A 423 -17.37 -13.31 -6.87
CA CYS A 423 -15.98 -13.56 -7.23
C CYS A 423 -15.13 -12.36 -6.83
N THR A 424 -14.06 -12.55 -6.06
CA THR A 424 -13.16 -11.50 -5.59
C THR A 424 -11.69 -11.98 -5.62
N GLN A 425 -10.77 -11.13 -5.18
CA GLN A 425 -9.34 -11.42 -5.06
C GLN A 425 -8.84 -11.02 -3.68
N TRP A 426 -7.75 -11.64 -3.22
CA TRP A 426 -7.19 -11.33 -1.91
C TRP A 426 -6.81 -9.85 -1.74
N LYS A 427 -6.31 -9.18 -2.80
CA LYS A 427 -6.01 -7.74 -2.74
C LYS A 427 -7.25 -6.88 -2.43
N TRP A 428 -8.42 -7.29 -2.92
CA TRP A 428 -9.69 -6.60 -2.65
C TRP A 428 -10.27 -6.96 -1.28
N ILE A 429 -10.00 -8.19 -0.81
CA ILE A 429 -10.30 -8.57 0.58
C ILE A 429 -9.45 -7.74 1.55
N ALA A 430 -8.14 -7.65 1.32
CA ALA A 430 -7.23 -6.85 2.14
C ALA A 430 -7.62 -5.36 2.14
N GLU A 431 -8.06 -4.83 1.00
CA GLU A 431 -8.61 -3.48 0.90
C GLU A 431 -9.90 -3.30 1.74
N ALA A 432 -10.81 -4.27 1.71
CA ALA A 432 -12.03 -4.24 2.53
C ALA A 432 -11.72 -4.34 4.02
N GLU A 433 -10.79 -5.22 4.41
CA GLU A 433 -10.32 -5.41 5.77
C GLU A 433 -9.67 -4.15 6.31
N TRP A 434 -8.80 -3.50 5.53
CA TRP A 434 -8.16 -2.24 5.92
C TRP A 434 -9.20 -1.15 6.22
N ILE A 435 -10.26 -1.02 5.41
CA ILE A 435 -11.35 -0.07 5.67
C ILE A 435 -12.10 -0.44 6.97
N GLY A 436 -12.31 -1.74 7.22
CA GLY A 436 -12.91 -2.23 8.46
C GLY A 436 -12.06 -1.94 9.70
N ASP A 437 -10.74 -2.12 9.61
CA ASP A 437 -9.81 -1.82 10.70
C ASP A 437 -9.69 -0.31 10.94
N PHE A 438 -9.68 0.50 9.87
CA PHE A 438 -9.79 1.94 9.97
C PHE A 438 -11.05 2.36 10.74
N ALA A 439 -12.21 1.75 10.46
CA ALA A 439 -13.44 2.02 11.21
C ALA A 439 -13.35 1.66 12.71
N LYS A 440 -12.62 0.59 13.05
CA LYS A 440 -12.39 0.19 14.45
C LYS A 440 -11.47 1.18 15.17
N MET A 441 -10.44 1.67 14.48
CA MET A 441 -9.47 2.64 15.02
C MET A 441 -10.07 4.04 15.18
N HIS A 442 -11.08 4.37 14.39
CA HIS A 442 -11.76 5.67 14.37
C HIS A 442 -13.27 5.54 14.68
N PRO A 443 -13.68 5.18 15.91
CA PRO A 443 -15.10 5.03 16.26
C PRO A 443 -15.88 6.37 16.29
N GLU A 444 -15.20 7.51 16.25
CA GLU A 444 -15.78 8.86 16.24
C GLU A 444 -16.34 9.29 14.87
N ILE A 445 -15.91 8.64 13.79
CA ILE A 445 -16.40 8.93 12.43
C ILE A 445 -17.52 7.97 12.04
N HIS A 446 -18.53 8.50 11.37
CA HIS A 446 -19.63 7.67 10.87
C HIS A 446 -19.32 7.23 9.44
N LEU A 447 -18.89 5.98 9.28
CA LEU A 447 -18.64 5.35 7.99
C LEU A 447 -19.86 4.57 7.51
N VAL A 448 -20.23 4.76 6.24
CA VAL A 448 -21.34 4.03 5.62
C VAL A 448 -20.93 3.50 4.25
N ASN A 449 -21.14 2.21 4.01
CA ASN A 449 -20.98 1.65 2.69
C ASN A 449 -22.26 1.82 1.87
N ALA A 450 -22.26 2.83 0.99
CA ALA A 450 -23.36 3.10 0.06
C ALA A 450 -23.21 2.38 -1.30
N THR A 451 -22.28 1.42 -1.39
CA THR A 451 -22.07 0.59 -2.58
C THR A 451 -23.20 -0.42 -2.71
N GLU A 452 -23.75 -0.54 -3.92
CA GLU A 452 -24.89 -1.42 -4.23
C GLU A 452 -24.45 -2.68 -5.02
N GLY A 453 -23.28 -3.22 -4.68
CA GLY A 453 -22.75 -4.46 -5.22
C GLY A 453 -21.47 -4.91 -4.50
N GLY A 454 -21.06 -6.16 -4.75
CA GLY A 454 -19.75 -6.66 -4.35
C GLY A 454 -19.62 -7.13 -2.90
N LEU A 455 -18.39 -7.08 -2.35
CA LEU A 455 -17.96 -7.79 -1.13
C LEU A 455 -18.44 -7.15 0.18
N GLY A 456 -18.56 -5.82 0.24
CA GLY A 456 -18.81 -5.09 1.48
C GLY A 456 -17.54 -4.88 2.31
N PHE A 457 -17.66 -4.22 3.47
CA PHE A 457 -16.53 -3.99 4.39
C PHE A 457 -16.84 -4.58 5.77
N PRO A 458 -15.92 -5.30 6.42
CA PRO A 458 -16.12 -5.83 7.76
C PRO A 458 -16.45 -4.72 8.77
N GLY A 459 -17.51 -4.92 9.57
CA GLY A 459 -17.88 -4.00 10.65
C GLY A 459 -18.59 -2.70 10.22
N ILE A 460 -18.76 -2.44 8.92
CA ILE A 460 -19.44 -1.24 8.40
C ILE A 460 -20.78 -1.64 7.77
N VAL A 461 -21.82 -0.85 8.05
CA VAL A 461 -23.16 -1.12 7.54
C VAL A 461 -23.28 -0.75 6.05
N ASN A 462 -23.88 -1.66 5.28
CA ASN A 462 -24.26 -1.43 3.89
C ASN A 462 -25.69 -0.87 3.78
N GLN A 463 -25.87 0.24 3.07
CA GLN A 463 -27.17 0.89 2.83
C GLN A 463 -27.26 1.44 1.39
N ALA A 464 -28.45 1.54 0.81
CA ALA A 464 -28.61 2.15 -0.51
C ALA A 464 -28.26 3.65 -0.47
N LEU A 465 -27.57 4.17 -1.50
CA LEU A 465 -27.11 5.57 -1.51
C LEU A 465 -28.30 6.54 -1.33
N LYS A 466 -29.43 6.25 -1.96
CA LYS A 466 -30.65 7.06 -1.82
C LYS A 466 -31.10 7.22 -0.36
N THR A 467 -31.09 6.14 0.41
CA THR A 467 -31.47 6.16 1.84
C THR A 467 -30.47 6.98 2.66
N VAL A 468 -29.18 6.81 2.38
CA VAL A 468 -28.10 7.55 3.03
C VAL A 468 -28.20 9.05 2.75
N ILE A 469 -28.52 9.45 1.51
CA ILE A 469 -28.75 10.86 1.15
C ILE A 469 -29.86 11.46 2.01
N GLU A 470 -31.00 10.78 2.10
CA GLU A 470 -32.17 11.26 2.85
C GLU A 470 -31.89 11.36 4.36
N GLN A 471 -31.07 10.45 4.90
CA GLN A 471 -30.77 10.39 6.33
C GLN A 471 -29.66 11.37 6.76
N TYR A 472 -28.60 11.52 5.96
CA TYR A 472 -27.39 12.21 6.40
C TYR A 472 -27.06 13.48 5.60
N LEU A 473 -27.52 13.61 4.35
CA LEU A 473 -27.18 14.74 3.47
C LEU A 473 -28.30 15.80 3.42
N ILE A 474 -28.70 16.27 4.60
CA ILE A 474 -29.83 17.19 4.77
C ILE A 474 -29.46 18.68 4.69
N LYS A 475 -28.18 19.02 4.93
CA LYS A 475 -27.67 20.40 4.90
C LYS A 475 -26.93 20.66 3.59
N ASP A 476 -27.04 21.88 3.09
CA ASP A 476 -26.26 22.40 1.97
C ASP A 476 -25.17 23.39 2.43
N PHE A 477 -24.12 23.47 1.61
CA PHE A 477 -22.88 24.19 1.84
C PHE A 477 -22.42 24.82 0.52
N ASP A 478 -21.80 26.01 0.62
CA ASP A 478 -21.00 26.56 -0.48
C ASP A 478 -19.63 25.89 -0.50
N LEU A 479 -19.57 24.65 -1.00
CA LEU A 479 -18.34 23.87 -1.07
C LEU A 479 -17.36 24.46 -2.11
N SER A 480 -17.85 25.01 -3.21
CA SER A 480 -17.02 25.67 -4.22
C SER A 480 -16.24 26.86 -3.64
N GLY A 481 -16.91 27.73 -2.90
CA GLY A 481 -16.32 28.87 -2.21
C GLY A 481 -15.39 28.45 -1.07
N LEU A 482 -15.82 27.48 -0.26
CA LEU A 482 -15.02 26.94 0.85
C LEU A 482 -13.69 26.37 0.34
N ILE A 483 -13.74 25.43 -0.61
CA ILE A 483 -12.55 24.78 -1.18
C ILE A 483 -11.60 25.82 -1.77
N HIS A 484 -12.11 26.76 -2.55
CA HIS A 484 -11.28 27.82 -3.13
C HIS A 484 -10.57 28.64 -2.04
N SER A 485 -11.29 29.05 -1.00
CA SER A 485 -10.73 29.86 0.09
C SER A 485 -9.68 29.13 0.93
N GLU A 486 -9.90 27.84 1.22
CA GLU A 486 -8.97 27.02 1.99
C GLU A 486 -7.71 26.67 1.17
N ILE A 487 -7.86 26.39 -0.13
CA ILE A 487 -6.71 26.19 -1.02
C ILE A 487 -5.85 27.45 -1.11
N LEU A 488 -6.43 28.65 -1.28
CA LEU A 488 -5.65 29.89 -1.30
C LEU A 488 -4.84 30.09 0.00
N SER A 489 -5.40 29.67 1.14
CA SER A 489 -4.74 29.74 2.46
C SER A 489 -3.60 28.71 2.60
N ALA A 490 -3.60 27.68 1.77
CA ALA A 490 -2.65 26.58 1.77
C ALA A 490 -1.47 26.74 0.79
N ALA A 491 -1.38 27.86 0.07
CA ALA A 491 -0.32 28.06 -0.93
C ALA A 491 1.10 27.95 -0.33
N LEU A 492 2.00 27.20 -0.97
CA LEU A 492 3.41 27.08 -0.54
C LEU A 492 4.24 28.28 -1.03
N THR A 493 3.86 29.49 -0.59
CA THR A 493 4.44 30.75 -1.08
C THR A 493 5.93 30.91 -0.73
N GLN A 494 6.35 30.29 0.37
CA GLN A 494 7.73 30.28 0.87
C GLN A 494 8.66 29.36 0.07
N VAL A 495 8.11 28.36 -0.64
CA VAL A 495 8.91 27.36 -1.33
C VAL A 495 9.27 27.86 -2.73
N LYS A 496 10.58 27.98 -3.01
CA LYS A 496 11.10 28.30 -4.35
C LYS A 496 11.86 27.13 -4.94
N THR A 497 11.78 26.94 -6.25
CA THR A 497 12.53 25.91 -6.97
C THR A 497 14.04 26.06 -6.74
N GLN A 498 14.55 27.28 -6.59
CA GLN A 498 15.97 27.54 -6.32
C GLN A 498 16.42 27.01 -4.94
N ASP A 499 15.57 27.12 -3.91
CA ASP A 499 15.86 26.59 -2.58
C ASP A 499 15.89 25.07 -2.62
N ILE A 500 14.95 24.44 -3.34
CA ILE A 500 14.92 22.98 -3.56
C ILE A 500 16.21 22.52 -4.26
N ARG A 501 16.67 23.24 -5.30
CA ARG A 501 17.96 22.93 -5.96
C ARG A 501 19.13 23.05 -4.99
N SER A 502 19.15 24.09 -4.14
CA SER A 502 20.18 24.24 -3.11
C SER A 502 20.19 23.05 -2.14
N LEU A 503 19.02 22.60 -1.70
CA LEU A 503 18.87 21.43 -0.83
C LEU A 503 19.30 20.13 -1.52
N MET A 504 18.95 19.96 -2.80
CA MET A 504 19.43 18.84 -3.62
C MET A 504 20.96 18.83 -3.73
N HIS A 505 21.60 19.99 -3.91
CA HIS A 505 23.07 20.10 -3.87
C HIS A 505 23.65 19.74 -2.50
N GLN A 506 23.05 20.19 -1.40
CA GLN A 506 23.49 19.85 -0.04
C GLN A 506 23.42 18.35 0.21
N LEU A 507 22.31 17.70 -0.19
CA LEU A 507 22.13 16.26 -0.10
C LEU A 507 23.16 15.51 -0.94
N LEU A 508 23.40 15.96 -2.18
CA LEU A 508 24.41 15.39 -3.07
C LEU A 508 25.82 15.43 -2.45
N GLU A 509 26.22 16.56 -1.86
CA GLU A 509 27.52 16.66 -1.21
C GLU A 509 27.59 15.81 0.08
N SER A 510 26.49 15.66 0.81
CA SER A 510 26.42 14.73 1.95
C SER A 510 26.56 13.27 1.51
N LEU A 511 25.88 12.86 0.43
CA LEU A 511 26.02 11.51 -0.12
C LEU A 511 27.45 11.21 -0.60
N LYS A 512 28.17 12.21 -1.14
CA LYS A 512 29.59 12.06 -1.50
C LYS A 512 30.46 11.78 -0.27
N ARG A 513 30.24 12.51 0.84
CA ARG A 513 30.94 12.25 2.10
C ARG A 513 30.58 10.86 2.67
N CYS A 514 29.32 10.45 2.61
CA CYS A 514 28.93 9.09 2.96
C CYS A 514 29.72 8.03 2.15
N ILE A 515 29.94 8.26 0.85
CA ILE A 515 30.74 7.36 -0.01
C ILE A 515 32.21 7.32 0.46
N GLU A 516 32.78 8.46 0.84
CA GLU A 516 34.15 8.54 1.39
C GLU A 516 34.26 7.76 2.70
N ASP A 517 33.34 7.97 3.64
CA ASP A 517 33.31 7.28 4.93
C ASP A 517 33.12 5.77 4.76
N LEU A 518 32.17 5.34 3.93
CA LEU A 518 31.94 3.93 3.60
C LEU A 518 33.18 3.27 2.97
N THR A 519 33.92 4.00 2.15
CA THR A 519 35.18 3.51 1.56
C THR A 519 36.22 3.25 2.65
N ILE A 520 36.37 4.18 3.58
CA ILE A 520 37.29 4.04 4.72
C ILE A 520 36.87 2.86 5.61
N LEU A 521 35.57 2.70 5.89
CA LEU A 521 35.06 1.57 6.67
C LEU A 521 35.37 0.22 6.00
N MET A 522 35.25 0.12 4.68
CA MET A 522 35.63 -1.07 3.93
C MET A 522 37.14 -1.35 4.03
N GLU A 523 37.98 -0.32 3.86
CA GLU A 523 39.44 -0.45 3.98
C GLU A 523 39.87 -0.92 5.38
N GLU A 524 39.30 -0.35 6.45
CA GLU A 524 39.57 -0.76 7.82
C GLU A 524 39.09 -2.20 8.10
N THR A 525 37.95 -2.59 7.54
CA THR A 525 37.45 -3.97 7.62
C THR A 525 38.42 -4.95 6.93
N GLN A 526 38.97 -4.58 5.77
CA GLN A 526 39.98 -5.37 5.06
C GLN A 526 41.32 -5.43 5.79
N VAL A 527 41.69 -4.41 6.58
CA VAL A 527 42.87 -4.47 7.45
C VAL A 527 42.71 -5.57 8.51
N ILE A 528 41.54 -5.68 9.13
CA ILE A 528 41.25 -6.74 10.11
C ILE A 528 41.29 -8.11 9.43
N GLN A 529 40.65 -8.26 8.26
CA GLN A 529 40.68 -9.51 7.51
C GLN A 529 42.12 -9.98 7.22
N ARG A 530 42.99 -9.08 6.75
CA ARG A 530 44.41 -9.39 6.48
C ARG A 530 45.17 -9.78 7.74
N ARG A 531 44.89 -9.15 8.89
CA ARG A 531 45.52 -9.53 10.18
C ARG A 531 45.10 -10.91 10.63
N ILE A 532 43.80 -11.21 10.57
CA ILE A 532 43.29 -12.54 10.92
C ILE A 532 43.94 -13.62 10.04
N GLN A 533 43.99 -13.39 8.72
CA GLN A 533 44.61 -14.33 7.77
C GLN A 533 46.13 -14.50 7.95
N ALA A 534 46.83 -13.48 8.46
CA ALA A 534 48.27 -13.53 8.65
C ALA A 534 48.68 -14.11 10.01
N ASP A 535 47.99 -13.69 11.08
CA ASP A 535 48.33 -14.00 12.46
C ASP A 535 47.53 -15.20 13.01
N HIS A 536 46.46 -15.62 12.32
CA HIS A 536 45.48 -16.62 12.79
C HIS A 536 44.88 -16.29 14.18
N ILE A 537 44.79 -15.00 14.50
CA ILE A 537 44.24 -14.48 15.75
C ILE A 537 43.05 -13.56 15.43
N VAL A 538 41.91 -13.86 16.04
CA VAL A 538 40.70 -13.05 15.92
C VAL A 538 40.73 -11.92 16.96
N PRO A 539 40.82 -10.63 16.55
CA PRO A 539 40.80 -9.51 17.48
C PRO A 539 39.39 -9.28 18.03
N PHE A 540 39.32 -8.81 19.28
CA PHE A 540 38.06 -8.35 19.89
C PHE A 540 38.20 -6.90 20.37
N PRO A 541 37.36 -5.95 19.90
CA PRO A 541 36.27 -6.14 18.93
C PRO A 541 36.77 -6.37 17.49
N LEU A 542 35.89 -6.90 16.61
CA LEU A 542 36.11 -7.02 15.16
C LEU A 542 36.01 -5.66 14.43
N GLN A 543 36.57 -4.61 15.03
CA GLN A 543 36.48 -3.24 14.56
C GLN A 543 37.74 -2.47 14.96
N THR A 544 38.24 -1.59 14.10
CA THR A 544 39.34 -0.67 14.46
C THR A 544 38.78 0.59 15.11
N GLY A 545 39.57 1.26 15.96
CA GLY A 545 39.13 2.55 16.54
C GLY A 545 38.86 3.63 15.49
N LYS A 546 39.56 3.59 14.35
CA LYS A 546 39.28 4.46 13.20
C LYS A 546 37.92 4.14 12.58
N ALA A 547 37.59 2.85 12.38
CA ALA A 547 36.28 2.46 11.87
C ALA A 547 35.13 2.94 12.79
N SER A 548 35.29 2.86 14.12
CA SER A 548 34.27 3.37 15.05
C SER A 548 34.03 4.88 14.92
N LEU A 549 35.06 5.67 14.63
CA LEU A 549 34.92 7.12 14.38
C LEU A 549 34.13 7.38 13.10
N PHE A 550 34.50 6.72 12.00
CA PHE A 550 33.85 6.90 10.70
C PHE A 550 32.42 6.34 10.66
N GLU A 551 32.08 5.32 11.46
CA GLU A 551 30.67 4.90 11.62
C GLU A 551 29.83 5.99 12.29
N ASN A 552 30.40 6.71 13.27
CA ASN A 552 29.72 7.81 13.91
C ASN A 552 29.57 9.01 12.97
N ASP A 553 30.64 9.37 12.24
CA ASP A 553 30.60 10.45 11.25
C ASP A 553 29.56 10.16 10.15
N LEU A 554 29.54 8.92 9.63
CA LEU A 554 28.55 8.46 8.67
C LEU A 554 27.12 8.58 9.23
N ALA A 555 26.88 8.21 10.49
CA ALA A 555 25.55 8.25 11.10
C ALA A 555 24.98 9.67 11.23
N GLU A 556 25.86 10.67 11.38
CA GLU A 556 25.49 12.09 11.49
C GLU A 556 25.29 12.78 10.13
N GLU A 557 25.77 12.20 9.03
CA GLU A 557 25.56 12.75 7.70
C GLU A 557 24.06 12.75 7.31
N PRO A 558 23.50 13.89 6.86
CA PRO A 558 22.12 13.95 6.41
C PRO A 558 21.77 12.92 5.32
N GLY A 559 22.70 12.66 4.39
CA GLY A 559 22.55 11.64 3.35
C GLY A 559 22.43 10.24 3.94
N TYR A 560 23.09 9.94 5.05
CA TYR A 560 22.86 8.67 5.73
C TYR A 560 21.51 8.66 6.45
N ARG A 561 21.28 9.65 7.32
CA ARG A 561 20.10 9.71 8.19
C ARG A 561 18.78 9.68 7.43
N TYR A 562 18.64 10.48 6.38
CA TYR A 562 17.37 10.64 5.65
C TYR A 562 17.25 9.76 4.41
N LEU A 563 18.36 9.14 3.95
CA LEU A 563 18.36 8.31 2.75
C LEU A 563 18.91 6.91 3.00
N LEU A 564 20.18 6.77 3.39
CA LEU A 564 20.81 5.44 3.45
C LEU A 564 20.33 4.57 4.63
N HIS A 565 19.79 5.17 5.69
CA HIS A 565 19.39 4.43 6.89
C HIS A 565 18.31 3.37 6.60
N ILE A 566 17.23 3.72 5.89
CA ILE A 566 16.17 2.77 5.58
C ILE A 566 16.65 1.63 4.66
N PHE A 567 17.54 1.92 3.71
CA PHE A 567 18.19 0.91 2.88
C PHE A 567 19.07 -0.01 3.72
N ASN A 568 19.77 0.55 4.71
CA ASN A 568 20.57 -0.21 5.64
C ASN A 568 19.72 -1.16 6.48
N GLU A 569 18.57 -0.73 6.98
CA GLU A 569 17.63 -1.59 7.71
C GLU A 569 17.09 -2.72 6.82
N ALA A 570 16.59 -2.38 5.63
CA ALA A 570 16.08 -3.36 4.67
C ALA A 570 17.15 -4.40 4.29
N TYR A 571 18.38 -3.95 4.01
CA TYR A 571 19.48 -4.84 3.64
C TYR A 571 20.01 -5.67 4.82
N THR A 572 19.85 -5.18 6.05
CA THR A 572 20.22 -5.95 7.26
C THR A 572 19.41 -7.24 7.37
N HIS A 573 18.13 -7.25 6.96
CA HIS A 573 17.36 -8.49 6.88
C HIS A 573 17.97 -9.51 5.90
N VAL A 574 18.49 -9.03 4.76
CA VAL A 574 19.18 -9.87 3.78
C VAL A 574 20.47 -10.46 4.35
N LEU A 575 21.26 -9.62 5.00
CA LEU A 575 22.53 -10.03 5.62
C LEU A 575 22.30 -10.98 6.81
N ASN A 576 21.21 -10.82 7.58
CA ASN A 576 20.89 -11.72 8.68
C ASN A 576 20.63 -13.16 8.20
N ARG A 577 20.00 -13.33 7.02
CA ARG A 577 19.83 -14.65 6.39
C ARG A 577 21.17 -15.27 6.04
N GLU A 578 22.08 -14.49 5.44
CA GLU A 578 23.43 -14.96 5.10
C GLU A 578 24.28 -15.24 6.34
N LEU A 579 24.15 -14.44 7.39
CA LEU A 579 24.79 -14.66 8.68
C LEU A 579 24.29 -15.94 9.36
N HIS A 580 23.00 -16.23 9.28
CA HIS A 580 22.45 -17.49 9.78
C HIS A 580 22.98 -18.68 8.98
N ALA A 581 23.01 -18.59 7.65
CA ALA A 581 23.61 -19.62 6.80
C ALA A 581 25.08 -19.88 7.16
N LEU A 582 25.87 -18.82 7.38
CA LEU A 582 27.27 -18.91 7.81
C LEU A 582 27.43 -19.64 9.15
N ARG A 583 26.54 -19.39 10.13
CA ARG A 583 26.58 -20.06 11.44
C ARG A 583 26.23 -21.55 11.38
N MET A 584 25.45 -21.95 10.38
CA MET A 584 24.98 -23.32 10.20
C MET A 584 25.86 -24.14 9.25
N ASP A 585 26.81 -23.49 8.56
CA ASP A 585 27.73 -24.15 7.64
C ASP A 585 28.75 -25.02 8.40
N PRO A 586 28.73 -26.36 8.22
CA PRO A 586 29.70 -27.25 8.86
C PRO A 586 31.15 -26.98 8.43
N HIS A 587 31.35 -26.29 7.29
CA HIS A 587 32.66 -25.89 6.79
C HIS A 587 33.16 -24.55 7.35
N CYS A 588 32.32 -23.79 8.07
CA CYS A 588 32.72 -22.57 8.81
C CYS A 588 32.74 -22.85 10.32
N ALA A 589 33.48 -23.87 10.73
CA ALA A 589 33.50 -24.37 12.10
C ALA A 589 34.45 -23.60 13.02
N THR A 590 35.47 -22.94 12.46
CA THR A 590 36.48 -22.23 13.27
C THR A 590 36.02 -20.81 13.60
N GLU A 591 36.50 -20.29 14.75
CA GLU A 591 36.29 -18.90 15.14
C GLU A 591 36.83 -17.92 14.08
N GLU A 592 37.93 -18.30 13.42
CA GLU A 592 38.55 -17.57 12.30
C GLU A 592 37.62 -17.46 11.09
N GLU A 593 37.11 -18.58 10.58
CA GLU A 593 36.21 -18.62 9.42
C GLU A 593 34.92 -17.82 9.68
N GLN A 594 34.36 -17.94 10.89
CA GLN A 594 33.19 -17.16 11.27
C GLN A 594 33.49 -15.66 11.36
N ALA A 595 34.67 -15.28 11.87
CA ALA A 595 35.08 -13.88 11.91
C ALA A 595 35.28 -13.31 10.49
N LEU A 596 35.97 -14.03 9.61
CA LEU A 596 36.19 -13.63 8.22
C LEU A 596 34.88 -13.51 7.44
N GLY A 597 33.94 -14.44 7.63
CA GLY A 597 32.61 -14.40 7.04
C GLY A 597 31.80 -13.19 7.51
N LYS A 598 31.84 -12.86 8.81
CA LYS A 598 31.21 -11.63 9.35
C LYS A 598 31.81 -10.36 8.74
N LEU A 599 33.13 -10.28 8.62
CA LEU A 599 33.82 -9.14 8.00
C LEU A 599 33.46 -9.02 6.50
N HIS A 600 33.29 -10.14 5.80
CA HIS A 600 32.82 -10.14 4.41
C HIS A 600 31.40 -9.57 4.28
N LEU A 601 30.48 -9.97 5.16
CA LEU A 601 29.12 -9.42 5.19
C LEU A 601 29.10 -7.91 5.50
N LEU A 602 30.01 -7.43 6.36
CA LEU A 602 30.18 -5.99 6.61
C LEU A 602 30.65 -5.23 5.36
N ILE A 603 31.63 -5.76 4.62
CA ILE A 603 32.06 -5.15 3.34
C ILE A 603 30.91 -5.11 2.33
N LYS A 604 30.13 -6.20 2.25
CA LYS A 604 28.94 -6.28 1.37
C LYS A 604 27.90 -5.21 1.74
N ARG A 605 27.66 -5.01 3.04
CA ARG A 605 26.79 -3.95 3.57
C ARG A 605 27.25 -2.57 3.12
N PHE A 606 28.52 -2.22 3.34
CA PHE A 606 29.04 -0.91 2.99
C PHE A 606 29.03 -0.66 1.47
N SER A 607 29.40 -1.67 0.67
CA SER A 607 29.35 -1.59 -0.78
C SER A 607 27.92 -1.38 -1.32
N PHE A 608 26.92 -2.03 -0.72
CA PHE A 608 25.52 -1.82 -1.06
C PHE A 608 25.09 -0.36 -0.79
N LEU A 609 25.40 0.18 0.39
CA LEU A 609 25.07 1.58 0.72
C LEU A 609 25.80 2.58 -0.18
N GLN A 610 27.04 2.28 -0.57
CA GLN A 610 27.79 3.10 -1.53
C GLN A 610 27.10 3.15 -2.89
N ALA A 611 26.57 2.01 -3.36
CA ALA A 611 25.81 1.93 -4.61
C ALA A 611 24.49 2.75 -4.53
N VAL A 612 23.76 2.65 -3.41
CA VAL A 612 22.55 3.47 -3.17
C VAL A 612 22.88 4.97 -3.24
N ALA A 613 23.96 5.40 -2.57
CA ALA A 613 24.41 6.79 -2.58
C ALA A 613 24.79 7.25 -4.01
N ALA A 614 25.56 6.44 -4.75
CA ALA A 614 26.01 6.76 -6.10
C ALA A 614 24.83 6.92 -7.09
N VAL A 615 23.86 5.99 -7.05
CA VAL A 615 22.64 6.07 -7.86
C VAL A 615 21.86 7.34 -7.57
N ASN A 616 21.72 7.70 -6.28
CA ASN A 616 21.00 8.92 -5.90
C ASN A 616 21.74 10.19 -6.31
N ILE A 617 23.08 10.22 -6.25
CA ILE A 617 23.87 11.33 -6.79
C ILE A 617 23.58 11.52 -8.28
N GLU A 618 23.58 10.46 -9.09
CA GLU A 618 23.29 10.54 -10.53
C GLU A 618 21.86 11.07 -10.79
N LEU A 619 20.87 10.55 -10.05
CA LEU A 619 19.48 11.00 -10.17
C LEU A 619 19.31 12.46 -9.77
N ILE A 620 19.97 12.92 -8.70
CA ILE A 620 19.96 14.33 -8.29
C ILE A 620 20.58 15.20 -9.40
N GLN A 621 21.77 14.84 -9.88
CA GLN A 621 22.48 15.58 -10.93
C GLN A 621 21.64 15.76 -12.19
N LYS A 622 20.97 14.69 -12.64
CA LYS A 622 20.10 14.74 -13.82
C LYS A 622 18.94 15.74 -13.68
N ASN A 623 18.43 15.94 -12.47
CA ASN A 623 17.26 16.79 -12.22
C ASN A 623 17.65 18.24 -11.86
N LEU A 624 18.90 18.48 -11.43
CA LEU A 624 19.41 19.83 -11.14
C LEU A 624 19.46 20.74 -12.37
N GLU A 625 19.40 20.19 -13.58
CA GLU A 625 19.38 20.94 -14.85
C GLU A 625 17.97 21.02 -15.47
N MET A 626 16.95 20.44 -14.84
CA MET A 626 15.59 20.41 -15.39
C MET A 626 15.03 21.81 -15.52
N ASP A 627 14.52 22.17 -16.70
CA ASP A 627 13.84 23.45 -16.93
C ASP A 627 12.40 23.38 -16.41
N ILE A 628 12.02 24.38 -15.61
CA ILE A 628 10.70 24.46 -14.97
C ILE A 628 10.21 25.88 -15.12
N SER A 629 9.08 26.02 -15.80
CA SER A 629 8.43 27.32 -15.95
C SER A 629 8.02 27.85 -14.57
N PRO A 630 8.40 29.08 -14.21
CA PRO A 630 7.99 29.67 -12.95
C PRO A 630 6.46 29.79 -12.92
N VAL A 631 5.87 29.40 -11.79
CA VAL A 631 4.44 29.57 -11.55
C VAL A 631 4.25 30.91 -10.85
N PRO A 632 3.30 31.76 -11.27
CA PRO A 632 3.01 32.99 -10.54
C PRO A 632 2.57 32.69 -9.09
N ILE A 633 3.07 33.48 -8.14
CA ILE A 633 2.80 33.31 -6.70
C ILE A 633 2.06 34.54 -6.18
N PHE A 634 1.29 34.37 -5.11
CA PHE A 634 0.54 35.42 -4.43
C PHE A 634 0.67 35.23 -2.91
N ASP A 635 0.46 36.29 -2.14
CA ASP A 635 0.42 36.20 -0.67
C ASP A 635 -0.86 35.49 -0.20
N LYS A 636 -0.74 34.70 0.86
CA LYS A 636 -1.89 34.03 1.48
C LYS A 636 -2.93 35.06 1.94
N PRO A 637 -4.24 34.76 1.84
CA PRO A 637 -5.26 35.62 2.44
C PRO A 637 -5.06 35.67 3.97
N GLY A 638 -5.46 36.79 4.58
CA GLY A 638 -5.62 36.87 6.03
C GLY A 638 -6.85 36.09 6.50
N GLN A 639 -7.37 36.41 7.68
CA GLN A 639 -8.61 35.80 8.17
C GLN A 639 -9.74 35.87 7.12
N VAL A 640 -10.36 34.74 6.85
CA VAL A 640 -11.47 34.60 5.90
C VAL A 640 -12.79 34.65 6.66
N GLU A 641 -13.71 35.47 6.14
CA GLU A 641 -15.10 35.57 6.59
C GLU A 641 -16.01 34.96 5.52
N HIS A 642 -17.05 34.23 5.96
CA HIS A 642 -18.10 33.70 5.10
C HIS A 642 -19.42 34.41 5.40
N ILE A 643 -20.07 34.90 4.35
CA ILE A 643 -21.39 35.52 4.39
C ILE A 643 -22.27 34.74 3.43
N GLU A 644 -23.39 34.22 3.92
CA GLU A 644 -24.36 33.47 3.11
C GLU A 644 -25.78 33.95 3.38
N GLU A 645 -26.60 33.90 2.34
CA GLU A 645 -28.05 34.09 2.43
C GLU A 645 -28.76 32.74 2.44
N ARG A 646 -29.65 32.55 3.42
CA ARG A 646 -30.46 31.32 3.54
C ARG A 646 -31.94 31.63 3.61
N LYS A 647 -32.74 30.78 2.97
CA LYS A 647 -34.20 30.72 3.06
C LYS A 647 -34.64 29.29 3.36
N ASP A 648 -35.47 29.10 4.37
CA ASP A 648 -35.95 27.77 4.81
C ASP A 648 -34.78 26.80 5.10
N SER A 649 -33.70 27.31 5.71
CA SER A 649 -32.44 26.60 6.00
C SER A 649 -31.60 26.18 4.79
N CYS A 650 -32.03 26.53 3.57
CA CYS A 650 -31.36 26.27 2.31
C CYS A 650 -30.64 27.53 1.80
N LEU A 651 -29.49 27.40 1.14
CA LEU A 651 -28.81 28.50 0.47
C LEU A 651 -29.73 29.12 -0.58
N ASN A 652 -29.96 30.42 -0.48
CA ASN A 652 -30.85 31.13 -1.38
C ASN A 652 -30.47 32.62 -1.43
N GLY A 653 -29.57 32.96 -2.36
CA GLY A 653 -28.97 34.27 -2.51
C GLY A 653 -27.46 34.15 -2.71
N ASP A 654 -26.73 35.23 -2.44
CA ASP A 654 -25.28 35.25 -2.58
C ASP A 654 -24.59 34.56 -1.40
N SER A 655 -23.56 33.75 -1.71
CA SER A 655 -22.58 33.23 -0.77
C SER A 655 -21.21 33.80 -1.13
N ILE A 656 -20.56 34.43 -0.16
CA ILE A 656 -19.36 35.23 -0.36
C ILE A 656 -18.31 34.85 0.69
N TYR A 657 -17.15 34.41 0.25
CA TYR A 657 -15.95 34.35 1.07
C TYR A 657 -15.08 35.57 0.79
N ARG A 658 -14.62 36.24 1.85
CA ARG A 658 -13.74 37.42 1.73
C ARG A 658 -12.65 37.40 2.79
N SER A 659 -11.50 37.98 2.48
CA SER A 659 -10.49 38.33 3.47
C SER A 659 -10.40 39.84 3.56
N HIS A 660 -10.67 40.39 4.74
CA HIS A 660 -10.81 41.84 4.96
C HIS A 660 -11.84 42.46 3.98
N LYS A 661 -11.38 43.25 3.00
CA LYS A 661 -12.22 43.88 1.97
C LYS A 661 -12.15 43.16 0.62
N GLN A 662 -11.29 42.16 0.48
CA GLN A 662 -11.08 41.45 -0.77
C GLN A 662 -11.98 40.22 -0.85
N ILE A 663 -12.85 40.16 -1.86
CA ILE A 663 -13.65 38.98 -2.17
C ILE A 663 -12.71 37.89 -2.70
N LEU A 664 -12.86 36.67 -2.19
CA LEU A 664 -12.17 35.46 -2.66
C LEU A 664 -13.09 34.59 -3.52
N SER A 665 -14.36 34.50 -3.16
CA SER A 665 -15.39 33.86 -3.98
C SER A 665 -16.73 34.56 -3.81
N LYS A 666 -17.54 34.51 -4.87
CA LYS A 666 -18.92 34.92 -4.88
C LYS A 666 -19.72 33.96 -5.77
N PHE A 667 -20.66 33.26 -5.18
CA PHE A 667 -21.57 32.34 -5.86
C PHE A 667 -23.02 32.69 -5.53
N HIS A 668 -23.93 32.47 -6.48
CA HIS A 668 -25.36 32.69 -6.27
C HIS A 668 -26.09 31.35 -6.22
N TYR A 669 -27.02 31.23 -5.27
CA TYR A 669 -27.77 30.01 -5.03
C TYR A 669 -29.27 30.26 -5.11
N GLU A 670 -30.00 29.35 -5.76
CA GLU A 670 -31.46 29.27 -5.70
C GLU A 670 -31.87 27.89 -5.19
N LYS A 671 -32.61 27.84 -4.08
CA LYS A 671 -33.05 26.59 -3.43
C LYS A 671 -31.90 25.57 -3.22
N GLY A 672 -30.72 26.05 -2.86
CA GLY A 672 -29.54 25.23 -2.57
C GLY A 672 -28.75 24.80 -3.80
N LEU A 673 -29.13 25.25 -5.00
CA LEU A 673 -28.43 24.96 -6.26
C LEU A 673 -27.73 26.22 -6.77
N LEU A 674 -26.51 26.08 -7.27
CA LEU A 674 -25.76 27.11 -7.95
C LEU A 674 -26.49 27.53 -9.24
N GLU A 675 -26.67 28.84 -9.39
CA GLU A 675 -27.41 29.42 -10.51
C GLU A 675 -26.71 30.70 -11.00
N GLY A 676 -26.61 30.87 -12.32
CA GLY A 676 -26.03 32.07 -12.91
C GLY A 676 -24.50 32.10 -12.85
N VAL A 677 -23.93 33.29 -12.61
CA VAL A 677 -22.48 33.52 -12.69
C VAL A 677 -21.84 33.44 -11.30
N GLY A 678 -20.90 32.51 -11.15
CA GLY A 678 -19.97 32.46 -10.03
C GLY A 678 -18.62 33.06 -10.39
N GLU A 679 -18.02 33.79 -9.46
CA GLU A 679 -16.69 34.37 -9.63
C GLU A 679 -15.79 33.99 -8.46
N THR A 680 -14.52 33.70 -8.75
CA THR A 680 -13.49 33.55 -7.73
C THR A 680 -12.28 34.40 -8.05
N PHE A 681 -11.54 34.77 -7.01
CA PHE A 681 -10.45 35.74 -7.06
C PHE A 681 -9.26 35.25 -6.25
N TYR A 682 -8.08 35.66 -6.66
CA TYR A 682 -6.87 35.58 -5.84
C TYR A 682 -6.91 36.63 -4.72
N PRO A 683 -6.11 36.47 -3.65
CA PRO A 683 -5.99 37.48 -2.59
C PRO A 683 -5.53 38.85 -3.08
N THR A 684 -4.92 38.92 -4.27
CA THR A 684 -4.53 40.16 -4.95
C THR A 684 -5.71 40.94 -5.55
N GLY A 685 -6.91 40.33 -5.59
CA GLY A 685 -8.09 40.83 -6.29
C GLY A 685 -8.11 40.54 -7.79
N GLN A 686 -7.06 39.93 -8.33
CA GLN A 686 -7.09 39.40 -9.68
C GLN A 686 -8.07 38.24 -9.77
N ARG A 687 -8.81 38.18 -10.88
CA ARG A 687 -9.77 37.12 -11.13
C ARG A 687 -9.07 35.77 -11.26
N HIS A 688 -9.57 34.77 -10.54
CA HIS A 688 -9.16 33.36 -10.66
C HIS A 688 -10.09 32.62 -11.62
N SER A 689 -11.41 32.83 -11.52
CA SER A 689 -12.36 32.22 -12.46
C SER A 689 -13.65 33.01 -12.67
N VAL A 690 -14.29 32.82 -13.82
CA VAL A 690 -15.71 33.09 -14.08
C VAL A 690 -16.34 31.77 -14.50
N GLN A 691 -17.36 31.36 -13.78
CA GLN A 691 -18.05 30.10 -13.98
C GLN A 691 -19.54 30.35 -14.16
N GLN A 692 -20.17 29.63 -15.07
CA GLN A 692 -21.58 29.75 -15.39
C GLN A 692 -22.31 28.46 -15.03
N PHE A 693 -23.39 28.59 -14.27
CA PHE A 693 -24.17 27.50 -13.72
C PHE A 693 -25.64 27.60 -14.11
N ASN A 694 -26.26 26.44 -14.26
CA ASN A 694 -27.70 26.25 -14.37
C ASN A 694 -28.09 25.01 -13.56
N GLU A 695 -28.82 25.18 -12.47
CA GLU A 695 -29.21 24.11 -11.54
C GLU A 695 -28.03 23.20 -11.14
N ASN A 696 -26.94 23.78 -10.60
CA ASN A 696 -25.64 23.14 -10.29
C ASN A 696 -24.76 22.71 -11.46
N LEU A 697 -25.30 22.59 -12.67
CA LEU A 697 -24.53 22.15 -13.83
C LEU A 697 -23.74 23.30 -14.41
N TRP A 698 -22.48 23.06 -14.78
CA TRP A 698 -21.75 24.00 -15.64
C TRP A 698 -22.47 24.15 -16.98
N GLU A 699 -22.71 25.39 -17.39
CA GLU A 699 -23.41 25.76 -18.62
C GLU A 699 -22.64 26.90 -19.30
N GLY A 700 -22.39 26.81 -20.61
CA GLY A 700 -21.67 27.85 -21.34
C GLY A 700 -20.18 27.92 -20.99
N ASP A 701 -19.60 29.12 -21.12
CA ASP A 701 -18.17 29.35 -21.00
C ASP A 701 -17.71 29.46 -19.54
N GLN A 702 -16.72 28.63 -19.20
CA GLN A 702 -15.98 28.65 -17.95
C GLN A 702 -14.57 29.16 -18.23
N HIS A 703 -14.15 30.23 -17.54
CA HIS A 703 -12.84 30.83 -17.71
C HIS A 703 -12.04 30.75 -16.41
N PHE A 704 -10.80 30.27 -16.50
CA PHE A 704 -9.86 30.23 -15.39
C PHE A 704 -8.59 31.00 -15.76
N TYR A 705 -7.95 31.60 -14.78
CA TYR A 705 -6.81 32.49 -14.96
C TYR A 705 -5.69 32.16 -13.97
N TYR A 706 -4.45 32.33 -14.41
CA TYR A 706 -3.28 32.33 -13.54
C TYR A 706 -3.26 33.58 -12.66
N PRO A 707 -2.46 33.59 -11.56
CA PRO A 707 -2.33 34.75 -10.68
C PRO A 707 -1.74 36.02 -11.33
N ASN A 708 -1.27 35.94 -12.58
CA ASN A 708 -0.82 37.08 -13.38
C ASN A 708 -1.91 37.58 -14.36
N GLY A 709 -3.07 36.93 -14.42
CA GLY A 709 -4.21 37.29 -15.28
C GLY A 709 -4.23 36.63 -16.65
N VAL A 710 -3.22 35.83 -16.97
CA VAL A 710 -3.20 35.05 -18.21
C VAL A 710 -4.26 33.96 -18.13
N HIS A 711 -4.96 33.70 -19.24
CA HIS A 711 -5.88 32.56 -19.32
C HIS A 711 -5.13 31.27 -18.99
N LYS A 712 -5.70 30.49 -18.06
CA LYS A 712 -5.22 29.16 -17.69
C LYS A 712 -5.98 28.08 -18.45
N SER A 713 -7.31 28.18 -18.45
CA SER A 713 -8.18 27.32 -19.21
C SER A 713 -9.46 28.04 -19.65
N HIS A 714 -10.00 27.58 -20.77
CA HIS A 714 -11.31 27.95 -21.27
C HIS A 714 -12.07 26.68 -21.60
N LEU A 715 -13.15 26.43 -20.86
CA LEU A 715 -13.94 25.21 -20.96
C LEU A 715 -15.37 25.58 -21.38
N VAL A 716 -15.91 24.89 -22.38
CA VAL A 716 -17.24 25.17 -22.92
C VAL A 716 -18.16 24.01 -22.59
N TYR A 717 -19.22 24.30 -21.86
CA TYR A 717 -20.20 23.31 -21.40
C TYR A 717 -21.57 23.51 -22.04
N LYS A 718 -22.30 22.41 -22.20
CA LYS A 718 -23.70 22.40 -22.59
C LYS A 718 -24.45 21.31 -21.83
N LYS A 719 -25.40 21.72 -21.01
CA LYS A 719 -26.18 20.87 -20.09
C LYS A 719 -25.26 20.00 -19.22
N GLY A 720 -24.24 20.61 -18.62
CA GLY A 720 -23.24 19.90 -17.80
C GLY A 720 -22.21 19.09 -18.59
N GLN A 721 -22.35 18.94 -19.92
CA GLN A 721 -21.38 18.18 -20.73
C GLN A 721 -20.28 19.08 -21.27
N LEU A 722 -19.02 18.66 -21.12
CA LEU A 722 -17.88 19.37 -21.69
C LEU A 722 -17.83 19.15 -23.19
N ILE A 723 -17.89 20.22 -23.98
CA ILE A 723 -17.87 20.19 -25.45
C ILE A 723 -16.49 20.56 -25.99
N LYS A 724 -15.81 21.49 -25.32
CA LYS A 724 -14.49 21.98 -25.75
C LYS A 724 -13.67 22.43 -24.56
N ALA A 725 -12.37 22.11 -24.57
CA ALA A 725 -11.41 22.62 -23.61
C ALA A 725 -10.19 23.19 -24.33
N SER A 726 -9.78 24.39 -23.96
CA SER A 726 -8.51 25.01 -24.39
C SER A 726 -7.67 25.31 -23.15
N LEU A 727 -6.45 24.77 -23.10
CA LEU A 727 -5.55 24.86 -21.96
C LEU A 727 -4.31 25.65 -22.35
N PHE A 728 -3.82 26.51 -21.46
CA PHE A 728 -2.75 27.46 -21.74
C PHE A 728 -1.64 27.37 -20.69
N ASN A 729 -0.41 27.68 -21.09
CA ASN A 729 0.72 27.83 -20.19
C ASN A 729 0.72 29.23 -19.54
N PRO A 730 1.46 29.45 -18.43
CA PRO A 730 1.57 30.75 -17.77
C PRO A 730 2.11 31.88 -18.67
N ASP A 731 2.82 31.52 -19.75
CA ASP A 731 3.40 32.42 -20.76
C ASP A 731 2.44 32.73 -21.94
N THR A 732 1.15 32.37 -21.81
CA THR A 732 0.07 32.52 -22.81
C THR A 732 0.10 31.51 -23.97
N THR A 733 1.10 30.64 -24.06
CA THR A 733 1.16 29.65 -25.15
C THR A 733 0.06 28.59 -25.00
N LEU A 734 -0.58 28.23 -26.11
CA LEU A 734 -1.61 27.18 -26.11
C LEU A 734 -0.95 25.83 -25.82
N LYS A 735 -1.31 25.22 -24.70
CA LYS A 735 -0.81 23.91 -24.29
C LYS A 735 -1.50 22.79 -25.07
N LYS A 736 -2.85 22.80 -25.10
CA LYS A 736 -3.65 21.80 -25.82
C LYS A 736 -5.11 22.24 -25.98
N THR A 737 -5.73 21.79 -27.06
CA THR A 737 -7.19 21.91 -27.27
C THR A 737 -7.81 20.52 -27.39
N TYR A 738 -8.98 20.35 -26.81
CA TYR A 738 -9.81 19.15 -26.87
C TYR A 738 -11.18 19.55 -27.43
N GLU A 739 -11.66 18.81 -28.42
CA GLU A 739 -13.05 18.86 -28.91
C GLU A 739 -13.65 17.48 -28.63
N LEU A 740 -14.75 17.44 -27.87
CA LEU A 740 -15.30 16.22 -27.25
C LEU A 740 -16.69 15.88 -27.81
#